data_AF-W7UW49-F1
#
_entry.id   AF-W7UW49-F1
#
_cell.length_a   1.000
_cell.length_b   1.000
_cell.length_c   1.000
_cell.angle_alpha   90.00
_cell.angle_beta   90.00
_cell.angle_gamma   90.00
#
_symmetry.space_group_name_H-M   'P 1'
#
loop_
_entity.id
_entity.type
_entity.pdbx_description
1 polymer ?
#
loop_
_entity_poly.entity_id
_entity_poly.type
_entity_poly.pdbx_seq_one_letter_code
_entity_poly.pdbx_strand_id
1 'polypeptide(L)'
;MNKKIKGIISVLTAAACIMGTPSVLSFSSLAPLTAMADSQQISGEIDGYSYRVFKGEEESLCNYENSGINGFTTDWNAKYDLTVTKGISYEDKGIKAYRVADYEIYYEADITTTGNTYIGIGGWFTNPLISFNIVEAYGEWMPPGGGENVQRLSTAMIDGKTYQIYKYRQGIRENAFDSYWSVCIDKRLNQGNINHVTGKVNVADHFKAWSKAGLPLGDIYEINFELDAYNSSGSMELKRMDTYRDISNNYVFGPEDQEKPYAQHDPLTVNDNGSIITLDMESEDLKAGAEGNCSAILTDELSYSGDYSMQIITGNSGAFCYEIDPYDLPVSKYYAQKDYLTGAKIFNESGTDLSFTVELVEYSDSPQNYMKKTSLGTRKCYSGQWTDITDIPFTINFDQYHKYKLVFTPSSTVGFYIDDFYISSGEPEYASAAKGVRGDLNGDGVVNSLDIPVCRRAILNAMDDNVISVEGDVNGDLRSNVSDLVLLTRFVLHTIDEIPVSQNEAELIIGDAERKASDGERSFRINGGKINDDSLKAIVRKDGSISAEWNDTKLYILNSYEFYNGEAADRDCRDCNIRYSADLMYDGDIDMHFYGNIVSKDKTQETNFVIYECWTEGDETDKSIQKALDDGVLGTVSVNGKEYYTDHNGPMDAPSAVFFYRKDGASSVDKNLHIEGNISPIDFLGSWLKYTSDEYIISWAGFEIDAFNSSGRADINELTFSNPPDYQKN
;
A
#
# COMPACT_ATOMS: atom_id res chain seq x y z
N MET A 1 -35.27 10.57 -47.03
CA MET A 1 -35.85 11.54 -46.07
C MET A 1 -34.77 11.81 -45.01
N ASN A 2 -34.21 13.04 -44.99
CA ASN A 2 -33.18 13.59 -44.06
C ASN A 2 -31.82 12.86 -43.97
N LYS A 3 -30.64 13.49 -43.83
CA LYS A 3 -30.19 14.89 -43.70
C LYS A 3 -28.69 14.94 -44.08
N LYS A 4 -28.23 16.11 -44.53
CA LYS A 4 -26.86 16.49 -44.94
C LYS A 4 -25.85 16.45 -43.77
N ILE A 5 -24.60 16.05 -44.04
CA ILE A 5 -23.38 16.62 -43.41
C ILE A 5 -22.29 16.78 -44.48
N LYS A 6 -21.72 17.99 -44.53
CA LYS A 6 -20.60 18.41 -45.38
C LYS A 6 -19.27 18.09 -44.68
N GLY A 7 -18.28 17.62 -45.43
CA GLY A 7 -16.86 17.73 -45.09
C GLY A 7 -16.22 18.89 -45.84
N ILE A 8 -15.14 19.47 -45.30
CA ILE A 8 -14.21 20.37 -46.02
C ILE A 8 -12.78 20.10 -45.52
N ILE A 9 -11.86 19.94 -46.48
CA ILE A 9 -10.40 19.95 -46.34
C ILE A 9 -9.84 21.12 -47.18
N SER A 10 -8.86 21.83 -46.57
CA SER A 10 -7.75 22.68 -47.10
C SER A 10 -8.02 23.99 -47.87
N VAL A 11 -7.19 25.02 -47.59
CA VAL A 11 -6.19 25.65 -48.51
C VAL A 11 -5.21 26.56 -47.72
N LEU A 12 -3.93 26.60 -48.15
CA LEU A 12 -2.77 27.40 -47.69
C LEU A 12 -2.88 28.93 -47.92
N THR A 13 -2.06 29.74 -47.21
CA THR A 13 -1.12 30.72 -47.85
C THR A 13 0.00 31.18 -46.90
N ALA A 14 1.19 31.44 -47.46
CA ALA A 14 2.44 31.84 -46.79
C ALA A 14 2.88 33.27 -47.19
N ALA A 15 3.71 33.94 -46.37
CA ALA A 15 4.71 34.97 -46.74
C ALA A 15 5.40 35.53 -45.47
N ALA A 16 6.61 36.12 -45.44
CA ALA A 16 7.91 35.99 -46.10
C ALA A 16 8.82 37.04 -45.39
N CYS A 17 10.06 36.70 -45.04
CA CYS A 17 11.02 37.61 -44.38
C CYS A 17 11.60 38.67 -45.33
N ILE A 18 11.82 39.91 -44.85
CA ILE A 18 12.78 40.88 -45.44
C ILE A 18 13.53 41.60 -44.30
N MET A 19 14.87 41.61 -44.37
CA MET A 19 15.78 42.39 -43.53
C MET A 19 16.05 43.79 -44.12
N GLY A 20 16.23 44.81 -43.26
CA GLY A 20 16.79 46.12 -43.62
C GLY A 20 16.95 47.09 -42.44
N THR A 21 18.20 47.42 -42.08
CA THR A 21 18.65 48.50 -41.16
C THR A 21 18.60 49.90 -41.82
N PRO A 22 18.97 51.03 -41.17
CA PRO A 22 18.63 51.58 -39.84
C PRO A 22 18.07 53.04 -39.91
N SER A 23 17.67 53.56 -38.75
CA SER A 23 17.69 54.97 -38.31
C SER A 23 16.53 55.97 -38.57
N VAL A 24 16.36 56.79 -37.52
CA VAL A 24 15.77 58.13 -37.38
C VAL A 24 14.31 58.24 -36.91
N LEU A 25 14.20 58.77 -35.69
CA LEU A 25 13.01 59.26 -35.00
C LEU A 25 12.16 60.18 -35.88
N SER A 26 10.85 59.98 -35.87
CA SER A 26 9.87 61.01 -36.23
C SER A 26 8.63 60.81 -35.36
N PHE A 27 8.48 61.65 -34.34
CA PHE A 27 7.22 61.81 -33.61
C PHE A 27 6.13 62.15 -34.62
N SER A 28 5.15 61.26 -34.75
CA SER A 28 3.91 61.48 -35.48
C SER A 28 2.79 61.47 -34.46
N SER A 29 2.02 62.55 -34.43
CA SER A 29 0.85 62.74 -33.57
C SER A 29 -0.04 61.50 -33.49
N LEU A 30 -0.39 61.09 -32.26
CA LEU A 30 -1.50 60.18 -31.98
C LEU A 30 -2.75 60.69 -32.71
N ALA A 31 -3.18 59.93 -33.72
CA ALA A 31 -4.53 60.06 -34.22
C ALA A 31 -5.45 59.32 -33.23
N PRO A 32 -6.58 59.91 -32.80
CA PRO A 32 -7.56 59.20 -32.00
C PRO A 32 -8.15 58.07 -32.86
N LEU A 33 -8.05 56.84 -32.38
CA LEU A 33 -8.72 55.70 -32.97
C LEU A 33 -10.10 55.57 -32.32
N THR A 34 -11.11 56.26 -32.87
CA THR A 34 -12.50 55.99 -32.52
C THR A 34 -12.93 54.70 -33.21
N ALA A 35 -12.93 53.58 -32.47
CA ALA A 35 -13.59 52.35 -32.89
C ALA A 35 -15.06 52.42 -32.49
N MET A 36 -15.99 52.52 -33.45
CA MET A 36 -17.40 52.23 -33.21
C MET A 36 -17.83 50.97 -33.98
N ALA A 37 -18.27 49.97 -33.19
CA ALA A 37 -19.24 48.89 -33.43
C ALA A 37 -18.98 47.86 -34.56
N ASP A 38 -18.75 46.58 -34.20
CA ASP A 38 -19.59 45.41 -34.59
C ASP A 38 -19.15 44.04 -33.99
N SER A 39 -18.08 43.97 -33.19
CA SER A 39 -17.63 42.68 -32.60
C SER A 39 -17.98 42.57 -31.10
N GLN A 40 -18.43 41.38 -30.68
CA GLN A 40 -18.59 41.00 -29.26
C GLN A 40 -17.25 40.95 -28.50
N GLN A 41 -16.12 40.99 -29.23
CA GLN A 41 -14.79 41.03 -28.67
C GLN A 41 -13.87 41.97 -29.47
N ILE A 42 -13.09 42.78 -28.77
CA ILE A 42 -12.00 43.59 -29.33
C ILE A 42 -10.74 43.18 -28.60
N SER A 43 -9.65 42.92 -29.31
CA SER A 43 -8.36 42.61 -28.69
C SER A 43 -7.21 43.12 -29.54
N GLY A 44 -6.06 43.33 -28.92
CA GLY A 44 -4.84 43.72 -29.60
C GLY A 44 -3.65 43.77 -28.65
N GLU A 45 -2.51 44.20 -29.16
CA GLU A 45 -1.31 44.45 -28.37
C GLU A 45 -0.84 45.89 -28.58
N ILE A 46 -0.36 46.52 -27.52
CA ILE A 46 0.22 47.85 -27.54
C ILE A 46 1.20 47.99 -26.39
N ASP A 47 2.38 48.53 -26.68
CA ASP A 47 3.47 48.73 -25.73
C ASP A 47 3.89 47.45 -24.97
N GLY A 48 3.75 46.28 -25.62
CA GLY A 48 4.09 44.97 -25.04
C GLY A 48 3.04 44.40 -24.10
N TYR A 49 1.86 45.02 -24.03
CA TYR A 49 0.70 44.55 -23.27
C TYR A 49 -0.43 44.13 -24.22
N SER A 50 -1.01 42.96 -23.97
CA SER A 50 -2.26 42.55 -24.60
C SER A 50 -3.43 43.27 -23.92
N TYR A 51 -4.45 43.62 -24.69
CA TYR A 51 -5.71 44.10 -24.16
C TYR A 51 -6.89 43.37 -24.80
N ARG A 52 -7.98 43.25 -24.04
CA ARG A 52 -9.23 42.66 -24.52
C ARG A 52 -10.43 43.35 -23.90
N VAL A 53 -11.42 43.64 -24.73
CA VAL A 53 -12.79 43.96 -24.34
C VAL A 53 -13.67 42.81 -24.79
N PHE A 54 -14.41 42.20 -23.89
CA PHE A 54 -15.40 41.18 -24.19
C PHE A 54 -16.78 41.64 -23.73
N LYS A 55 -17.79 41.37 -24.55
CA LYS A 55 -19.19 41.65 -24.28
C LYS A 55 -19.99 40.37 -24.48
N GLY A 56 -20.65 39.90 -23.42
CA GLY A 56 -21.50 38.71 -23.48
C GLY A 56 -22.70 38.88 -24.40
N GLU A 57 -23.19 40.11 -24.56
CA GLU A 57 -24.34 40.45 -25.42
C GLU A 57 -24.09 41.73 -26.20
N GLU A 58 -24.68 41.84 -27.39
CA GLU A 58 -24.52 42.99 -28.29
C GLU A 58 -25.06 44.31 -27.69
N GLU A 59 -26.05 44.20 -26.79
CA GLU A 59 -26.69 45.35 -26.12
C GLU A 59 -25.78 46.04 -25.09
N SER A 60 -24.71 45.38 -24.64
CA SER A 60 -23.74 46.01 -23.74
C SER A 60 -22.86 46.99 -24.52
N LEU A 61 -22.70 48.19 -23.98
CA LEU A 61 -21.89 49.24 -24.58
C LEU A 61 -20.59 49.38 -23.79
N CYS A 62 -19.48 49.44 -24.51
CA CYS A 62 -18.15 49.65 -23.95
C CYS A 62 -17.33 50.49 -24.92
N ASN A 63 -16.83 51.63 -24.47
CA ASN A 63 -15.74 52.32 -25.14
C ASN A 63 -14.43 51.92 -24.49
N TYR A 64 -13.38 51.79 -25.29
CA TYR A 64 -12.04 51.52 -24.81
C TYR A 64 -11.06 52.39 -25.58
N GLU A 65 -10.23 53.13 -24.86
CA GLU A 65 -9.15 53.91 -25.44
C GLU A 65 -7.89 53.70 -24.60
N ASN A 66 -6.79 53.42 -25.28
CA ASN A 66 -5.50 53.23 -24.62
C ASN A 66 -4.94 54.59 -24.18
N SER A 67 -4.35 54.66 -22.99
CA SER A 67 -3.73 55.88 -22.47
C SER A 67 -2.25 55.65 -22.15
N GLY A 68 -1.53 56.73 -21.82
CA GLY A 68 -0.09 56.66 -21.51
C GLY A 68 0.24 55.82 -20.26
N ILE A 69 1.49 55.35 -20.16
CA ILE A 69 2.00 54.54 -19.03
C ILE A 69 1.19 53.25 -18.82
N ASN A 70 0.96 52.52 -19.92
CA ASN A 70 0.17 51.29 -20.01
C ASN A 70 -1.26 51.39 -19.46
N GLY A 71 -1.79 52.60 -19.29
CA GLY A 71 -3.15 52.85 -18.85
C GLY A 71 -4.22 52.60 -19.92
N PHE A 72 -5.48 52.78 -19.56
CA PHE A 72 -6.59 52.90 -20.50
C PHE A 72 -7.76 53.65 -19.86
N THR A 73 -8.62 54.22 -20.70
CA THR A 73 -9.92 54.75 -20.32
C THR A 73 -11.01 53.87 -20.89
N THR A 74 -12.04 53.62 -20.08
CA THR A 74 -13.24 52.91 -20.51
C THR A 74 -14.48 53.54 -19.89
N ASP A 75 -15.56 53.55 -20.65
CA ASP A 75 -16.91 53.79 -20.13
C ASP A 75 -17.81 52.66 -20.61
N TRP A 76 -18.73 52.24 -19.73
CA TRP A 76 -19.56 51.08 -19.97
C TRP A 76 -21.01 51.29 -19.53
N ASN A 77 -21.88 50.54 -20.22
CA ASN A 77 -23.24 50.26 -19.82
C ASN A 77 -23.48 48.77 -20.10
N ALA A 78 -23.22 47.94 -19.08
CA ALA A 78 -23.26 46.49 -19.14
C ALA A 78 -24.65 46.00 -18.71
N LYS A 79 -25.36 45.33 -19.62
CA LYS A 79 -26.61 44.61 -19.29
C LYS A 79 -26.33 43.17 -18.84
N TYR A 80 -25.24 42.60 -19.36
CA TYR A 80 -24.74 41.26 -19.11
C TYR A 80 -23.23 41.34 -18.89
N ASP A 81 -22.54 40.19 -18.89
CA ASP A 81 -21.09 40.10 -18.66
C ASP A 81 -20.31 41.00 -19.62
N LEU A 82 -19.45 41.84 -19.08
CA LEU A 82 -18.53 42.70 -19.80
C LEU A 82 -17.20 42.69 -19.08
N THR A 83 -16.11 42.36 -19.81
CA THR A 83 -14.76 42.38 -19.24
C THR A 83 -13.85 43.26 -20.07
N VAL A 84 -13.03 44.05 -19.37
CA VAL A 84 -11.97 44.88 -19.95
C VAL A 84 -10.67 44.50 -19.26
N THR A 85 -9.72 43.98 -20.03
CA THR A 85 -8.45 43.47 -19.52
C THR A 85 -7.27 44.12 -20.23
N LYS A 86 -6.17 44.32 -19.51
CA LYS A 86 -4.87 44.69 -20.07
C LYS A 86 -3.75 44.05 -19.27
N GLY A 87 -2.79 43.40 -19.92
CA GLY A 87 -1.74 42.65 -19.22
C GLY A 87 -0.78 41.91 -20.13
N ILE A 88 -0.25 40.79 -19.66
CA ILE A 88 0.75 40.00 -20.37
C ILE A 88 0.16 38.63 -20.70
N SER A 89 0.20 38.28 -21.98
CA SER A 89 -0.10 36.95 -22.48
C SER A 89 1.16 36.09 -22.58
N TYR A 90 1.04 34.83 -22.19
CA TYR A 90 2.09 33.81 -22.19
C TYR A 90 1.81 32.67 -23.18
N GLU A 91 0.77 32.77 -24.01
CA GLU A 91 0.30 31.80 -25.03
C GLU A 91 1.15 30.52 -25.12
N ASP A 92 0.71 29.47 -24.42
CA ASP A 92 1.26 28.11 -24.44
C ASP A 92 2.78 27.97 -24.26
N LYS A 93 3.45 28.96 -23.62
CA LYS A 93 4.89 28.89 -23.29
C LYS A 93 5.24 27.82 -22.24
N GLY A 94 4.25 27.12 -21.68
CA GLY A 94 4.45 26.06 -20.68
C GLY A 94 5.06 26.56 -19.37
N ILE A 95 4.82 27.84 -19.02
CA ILE A 95 5.35 28.44 -17.81
C ILE A 95 4.47 28.03 -16.63
N LYS A 96 4.90 27.02 -15.89
CA LYS A 96 4.22 26.56 -14.67
C LYS A 96 4.12 27.71 -13.65
N ALA A 97 2.94 27.90 -13.07
CA ALA A 97 2.71 28.94 -12.05
C ALA A 97 3.66 28.83 -10.84
N TYR A 98 4.07 27.61 -10.51
CA TYR A 98 5.06 27.25 -9.48
C TYR A 98 6.45 27.86 -9.71
N ARG A 99 6.76 28.37 -10.91
CA ARG A 99 8.04 29.01 -11.25
C ARG A 99 8.06 30.51 -11.04
N VAL A 100 6.92 31.12 -10.71
CA VAL A 100 6.83 32.57 -10.52
C VAL A 100 7.35 32.92 -9.14
N ALA A 101 8.58 33.44 -9.07
CA ALA A 101 9.18 33.89 -7.82
C ALA A 101 8.52 35.19 -7.34
N ASP A 102 8.31 36.11 -8.28
CA ASP A 102 7.71 37.41 -8.04
C ASP A 102 6.91 37.89 -9.27
N TYR A 103 5.76 38.50 -9.04
CA TYR A 103 4.93 39.08 -10.10
C TYR A 103 4.11 40.25 -9.56
N GLU A 104 4.71 41.42 -9.56
CA GLU A 104 4.09 42.63 -9.03
C GLU A 104 3.38 43.40 -10.13
N ILE A 105 2.09 43.69 -9.91
CA ILE A 105 1.34 44.67 -10.69
C ILE A 105 1.05 45.86 -9.79
N TYR A 106 1.60 47.01 -10.15
CA TYR A 106 1.22 48.29 -9.56
C TYR A 106 0.21 48.99 -10.48
N TYR A 107 -0.83 49.55 -9.88
CA TYR A 107 -1.90 50.22 -10.61
C TYR A 107 -2.44 51.44 -9.88
N GLU A 108 -2.91 52.41 -10.67
CA GLU A 108 -3.65 53.59 -10.21
C GLU A 108 -4.89 53.77 -11.09
N ALA A 109 -6.08 53.63 -10.51
CA ALA A 109 -7.34 53.75 -11.22
C ALA A 109 -8.30 54.72 -10.51
N ASP A 110 -8.98 55.55 -11.30
CA ASP A 110 -10.18 56.26 -10.88
C ASP A 110 -11.39 55.57 -11.48
N ILE A 111 -12.31 55.09 -10.65
CA ILE A 111 -13.51 54.38 -11.10
C ILE A 111 -14.77 55.01 -10.50
N THR A 112 -15.75 55.29 -11.36
CA THR A 112 -17.12 55.62 -10.96
C THR A 112 -18.03 54.52 -11.46
N THR A 113 -18.83 53.93 -10.58
CA THR A 113 -19.73 52.82 -10.95
C THR A 113 -21.07 52.90 -10.23
N THR A 114 -22.11 52.40 -10.89
CA THR A 114 -23.41 52.07 -10.31
C THR A 114 -23.76 50.65 -10.72
N GLY A 115 -23.92 49.74 -9.76
CA GLY A 115 -24.27 48.32 -9.98
C GLY A 115 -23.14 47.35 -9.65
N ASN A 116 -23.22 46.13 -10.21
CA ASN A 116 -22.24 45.08 -9.97
C ASN A 116 -21.01 45.21 -10.88
N THR A 117 -19.84 45.31 -10.25
CA THR A 117 -18.54 45.35 -10.93
C THR A 117 -17.46 44.92 -9.95
N TYR A 118 -16.33 44.44 -10.44
CA TYR A 118 -15.11 44.33 -9.67
C TYR A 118 -13.90 44.69 -10.50
N ILE A 119 -12.85 45.15 -9.81
CA ILE A 119 -11.54 45.40 -10.40
C ILE A 119 -10.46 44.66 -9.63
N GLY A 120 -9.43 44.22 -10.35
CA GLY A 120 -8.36 43.44 -9.77
C GLY A 120 -7.43 42.86 -10.81
N ILE A 121 -6.83 41.71 -10.49
CA ILE A 121 -5.98 40.95 -11.41
C ILE A 121 -6.70 39.65 -11.77
N GLY A 122 -6.87 39.38 -13.05
CA GLY A 122 -7.47 38.15 -13.55
C GLY A 122 -6.59 37.45 -14.59
N GLY A 123 -6.89 36.18 -14.84
CA GLY A 123 -6.13 35.41 -15.81
C GLY A 123 -6.53 33.94 -15.88
N TRP A 124 -5.71 33.20 -16.62
CA TRP A 124 -5.96 31.79 -16.92
C TRP A 124 -4.71 30.95 -16.74
N PHE A 125 -4.94 29.71 -16.29
CA PHE A 125 -4.01 28.61 -16.43
C PHE A 125 -4.49 27.65 -17.52
N THR A 126 -3.57 26.98 -18.19
CA THR A 126 -3.80 25.80 -19.04
C THR A 126 -3.17 24.57 -18.39
N ASN A 127 -3.67 23.38 -18.73
CA ASN A 127 -3.16 22.09 -18.22
C ASN A 127 -3.01 22.00 -16.68
N PRO A 128 -4.11 22.00 -15.91
CA PRO A 128 -5.52 22.02 -16.34
C PRO A 128 -6.04 23.44 -16.62
N LEU A 129 -7.15 23.54 -17.38
CA LEU A 129 -7.81 24.82 -17.63
C LEU A 129 -8.45 25.34 -16.35
N ILE A 130 -7.97 26.49 -15.87
CA ILE A 130 -8.45 27.16 -14.65
C ILE A 130 -8.51 28.67 -14.92
N SER A 131 -9.58 29.33 -14.52
CA SER A 131 -9.60 30.81 -14.44
C SER A 131 -9.21 31.25 -13.03
N PHE A 132 -8.67 32.45 -12.86
CA PHE A 132 -8.45 33.00 -11.53
C PHE A 132 -8.70 34.50 -11.46
N ASN A 133 -9.05 34.97 -10.26
CA ASN A 133 -9.33 36.35 -9.94
C ASN A 133 -8.75 36.75 -8.57
N ILE A 134 -8.03 37.86 -8.53
CA ILE A 134 -7.56 38.54 -7.33
C ILE A 134 -8.30 39.88 -7.28
N VAL A 135 -9.38 39.92 -6.50
CA VAL A 135 -10.32 41.05 -6.45
C VAL A 135 -9.83 42.07 -5.43
N GLU A 136 -9.47 43.25 -5.94
CA GLU A 136 -8.92 44.35 -5.15
C GLU A 136 -10.00 45.32 -4.68
N ALA A 137 -11.07 45.50 -5.47
CA ALA A 137 -12.25 46.26 -5.08
C ALA A 137 -13.49 45.78 -5.84
N TYR A 138 -14.66 45.92 -5.22
CA TYR A 138 -15.93 45.47 -5.81
C TYR A 138 -17.06 46.47 -5.54
N GLY A 139 -18.07 46.48 -6.41
CA GLY A 139 -19.23 47.36 -6.38
C GLY A 139 -20.30 46.90 -5.40
N GLU A 140 -21.53 46.71 -5.90
CA GLU A 140 -22.66 46.37 -5.03
C GLU A 140 -22.54 44.99 -4.38
N TRP A 141 -21.91 44.02 -5.04
CA TRP A 141 -21.84 42.63 -4.61
C TRP A 141 -20.40 42.14 -4.51
N MET A 142 -20.12 41.35 -3.47
CA MET A 142 -18.80 40.75 -3.25
C MET A 142 -18.71 39.42 -4.02
N PRO A 143 -17.86 39.31 -5.05
CA PRO A 143 -17.64 38.03 -5.74
C PRO A 143 -16.89 37.02 -4.85
N PRO A 144 -16.90 35.72 -5.18
CA PRO A 144 -17.82 35.06 -6.12
C PRO A 144 -19.21 34.79 -5.51
N GLY A 145 -19.49 35.32 -4.31
CA GLY A 145 -20.74 35.14 -3.57
C GLY A 145 -20.88 33.78 -2.88
N GLY A 146 -22.12 33.29 -2.79
CA GLY A 146 -22.46 32.01 -2.18
C GLY A 146 -23.40 31.20 -3.07
N GLY A 147 -23.13 29.90 -3.20
CA GLY A 147 -23.91 28.94 -3.98
C GLY A 147 -23.32 27.53 -3.85
N GLU A 148 -24.06 26.49 -4.26
CA GLU A 148 -23.63 25.09 -4.09
C GLU A 148 -22.30 24.75 -4.78
N ASN A 149 -21.94 25.50 -5.83
CA ASN A 149 -20.71 25.31 -6.60
C ASN A 149 -19.52 26.17 -6.10
N VAL A 150 -19.72 26.97 -5.04
CA VAL A 150 -18.70 27.87 -4.48
C VAL A 150 -18.26 27.33 -3.12
N GLN A 151 -16.98 27.01 -3.01
CA GLN A 151 -16.35 26.57 -1.77
C GLN A 151 -15.44 27.68 -1.23
N ARG A 152 -15.71 28.13 -0.01
CA ARG A 152 -14.77 28.98 0.74
C ARG A 152 -13.76 28.07 1.45
N LEU A 153 -12.47 28.31 1.23
CA LEU A 153 -11.40 27.42 1.69
C LEU A 153 -10.68 27.97 2.92
N SER A 154 -10.21 29.21 2.83
CA SER A 154 -9.37 29.81 3.86
C SER A 154 -9.37 31.34 3.78
N THR A 155 -8.58 31.97 4.65
CA THR A 155 -8.23 33.38 4.59
C THR A 155 -6.72 33.52 4.55
N ALA A 156 -6.20 34.46 3.76
CA ALA A 156 -4.78 34.75 3.68
C ALA A 156 -4.53 36.25 3.90
N MET A 157 -3.46 36.57 4.63
CA MET A 157 -2.95 37.93 4.77
C MET A 157 -1.82 38.12 3.76
N ILE A 158 -2.02 38.97 2.77
CA ILE A 158 -1.09 39.23 1.66
C ILE A 158 -0.96 40.74 1.52
N ASP A 159 0.27 41.26 1.51
CA ASP A 159 0.55 42.72 1.42
C ASP A 159 -0.24 43.58 2.42
N GLY A 160 -0.45 43.07 3.63
CA GLY A 160 -1.19 43.74 4.71
C GLY A 160 -2.70 43.81 4.51
N LYS A 161 -3.24 43.15 3.48
CA LYS A 161 -4.69 43.00 3.24
C LYS A 161 -5.13 41.57 3.56
N THR A 162 -6.39 41.42 3.97
CA THR A 162 -6.99 40.10 4.20
C THR A 162 -7.83 39.70 2.99
N TYR A 163 -7.53 38.53 2.43
CA TYR A 163 -8.27 37.93 1.32
C TYR A 163 -9.01 36.68 1.78
N GLN A 164 -10.26 36.52 1.34
CA GLN A 164 -10.96 35.24 1.40
C GLN A 164 -10.64 34.43 0.14
N ILE A 165 -10.26 33.17 0.32
CA ILE A 165 -9.89 32.25 -0.77
C ILE A 165 -11.08 31.34 -1.09
N TYR A 166 -11.44 31.25 -2.38
CA TYR A 166 -12.52 30.41 -2.86
C TYR A 166 -12.12 29.57 -4.07
N LYS A 167 -12.83 28.46 -4.22
CA LYS A 167 -12.90 27.65 -5.45
C LYS A 167 -14.34 27.67 -5.96
N TYR A 168 -14.52 28.01 -7.23
CA TYR A 168 -15.81 27.99 -7.92
C TYR A 168 -15.75 27.06 -9.12
N ARG A 169 -16.67 26.09 -9.22
CA ARG A 169 -16.79 25.21 -10.39
C ARG A 169 -17.71 25.85 -11.44
N GLN A 170 -17.16 26.28 -12.57
CA GLN A 170 -17.90 26.87 -13.68
C GLN A 170 -18.39 25.77 -14.64
N GLY A 171 -19.59 25.93 -15.21
CA GLY A 171 -20.14 25.04 -16.24
C GLY A 171 -20.85 23.77 -15.74
N ILE A 172 -21.32 22.95 -16.68
CA ILE A 172 -22.04 21.67 -16.43
C ILE A 172 -21.34 20.56 -17.24
N ARG A 173 -21.08 19.40 -16.62
CA ARG A 173 -20.49 18.20 -17.26
C ARG A 173 -19.14 18.47 -17.98
N GLU A 174 -19.09 18.28 -19.31
CA GLU A 174 -17.86 18.12 -20.10
C GLU A 174 -17.07 19.42 -20.32
N ASN A 175 -17.72 20.59 -20.16
CA ASN A 175 -17.07 21.91 -20.27
C ASN A 175 -16.82 22.58 -18.92
N ALA A 176 -16.92 21.81 -17.82
CA ALA A 176 -16.75 22.38 -16.49
C ALA A 176 -15.27 22.57 -16.16
N PHE A 177 -14.92 23.76 -15.68
CA PHE A 177 -13.55 24.11 -15.26
C PHE A 177 -13.58 24.82 -13.90
N ASP A 178 -12.43 24.83 -13.22
CA ASP A 178 -12.30 25.45 -11.92
C ASP A 178 -11.95 26.94 -12.04
N SER A 179 -12.38 27.72 -11.05
CA SER A 179 -12.10 29.14 -10.94
C SER A 179 -11.62 29.47 -9.54
N TYR A 180 -10.45 30.08 -9.40
CA TYR A 180 -9.83 30.39 -8.10
C TYR A 180 -9.93 31.87 -7.78
N TRP A 181 -10.32 32.20 -6.55
CA TRP A 181 -10.59 33.58 -6.16
C TRP A 181 -9.84 33.93 -4.89
N SER A 182 -9.16 35.08 -4.90
CA SER A 182 -8.73 35.81 -3.70
C SER A 182 -9.52 37.11 -3.65
N VAL A 183 -10.36 37.31 -2.63
CA VAL A 183 -11.25 38.48 -2.56
C VAL A 183 -10.95 39.31 -1.33
N CYS A 184 -10.54 40.57 -1.54
CA CYS A 184 -10.21 41.48 -0.44
C CYS A 184 -11.47 41.87 0.32
N ILE A 185 -11.48 41.68 1.64
CA ILE A 185 -12.68 41.84 2.48
C ILE A 185 -13.06 43.30 2.77
N ASP A 186 -12.14 44.25 2.60
CA ASP A 186 -12.28 45.64 3.09
C ASP A 186 -12.46 46.69 1.98
N LYS A 187 -12.79 46.29 0.74
CA LYS A 187 -12.69 47.17 -0.43
C LYS A 187 -13.96 47.28 -1.27
N ARG A 188 -15.06 47.72 -0.64
CA ARG A 188 -16.31 48.07 -1.35
C ARG A 188 -16.24 49.47 -1.96
N LEU A 189 -16.62 49.62 -3.23
CA LEU A 189 -16.66 50.88 -3.96
C LEU A 189 -17.91 51.70 -3.59
N ASN A 190 -17.73 53.01 -3.43
CA ASN A 190 -18.82 53.96 -3.21
C ASN A 190 -19.57 54.18 -4.52
N GLN A 191 -20.82 53.72 -4.57
CA GLN A 191 -21.67 53.83 -5.75
C GLN A 191 -21.91 55.30 -6.13
N GLY A 192 -21.88 55.59 -7.44
CA GLY A 192 -22.12 56.92 -8.01
C GLY A 192 -21.07 57.99 -7.70
N ASN A 193 -19.97 57.64 -7.01
CA ASN A 193 -18.87 58.56 -6.69
C ASN A 193 -17.57 58.10 -7.35
N ILE A 194 -16.63 59.04 -7.51
CA ILE A 194 -15.27 58.69 -7.93
C ILE A 194 -14.60 57.94 -6.78
N ASN A 195 -14.10 56.74 -7.08
CA ASN A 195 -13.29 55.93 -6.18
C ASN A 195 -11.86 55.93 -6.71
N HIS A 196 -10.92 56.34 -5.86
CA HIS A 196 -9.49 56.26 -6.16
C HIS A 196 -8.96 54.92 -5.65
N VAL A 197 -8.62 54.02 -6.57
CA VAL A 197 -8.12 52.68 -6.26
C VAL A 197 -6.68 52.56 -6.75
N THR A 198 -5.76 52.63 -5.80
CA THR A 198 -4.33 52.47 -6.01
C THR A 198 -3.84 51.25 -5.24
N GLY A 199 -2.97 50.46 -5.85
CA GLY A 199 -2.44 49.27 -5.19
C GLY A 199 -1.19 48.72 -5.85
N LYS A 200 -0.55 47.82 -5.12
CA LYS A 200 0.45 46.88 -5.62
C LYS A 200 -0.03 45.48 -5.22
N VAL A 201 -0.07 44.56 -6.18
CA VAL A 201 -0.47 43.17 -5.97
C VAL A 201 0.66 42.27 -6.41
N ASN A 202 1.17 41.43 -5.51
CA ASN A 202 2.06 40.35 -5.88
C ASN A 202 1.26 39.07 -6.19
N VAL A 203 1.07 38.78 -7.49
CA VAL A 203 0.31 37.62 -7.96
C VAL A 203 0.93 36.30 -7.49
N ALA A 204 2.26 36.25 -7.35
CA ALA A 204 2.97 35.06 -6.90
C ALA A 204 2.54 34.63 -5.49
N ASP A 205 2.27 35.59 -4.60
CA ASP A 205 1.85 35.29 -3.23
C ASP A 205 0.42 34.74 -3.14
N HIS A 206 -0.44 35.15 -4.07
CA HIS A 206 -1.76 34.53 -4.23
C HIS A 206 -1.66 33.10 -4.78
N PHE A 207 -0.77 32.85 -5.74
CA PHE A 207 -0.51 31.49 -6.23
C PHE A 207 0.00 30.58 -5.11
N LYS A 208 0.93 31.05 -4.28
CA LYS A 208 1.41 30.34 -3.09
C LYS A 208 0.27 30.07 -2.10
N ALA A 209 -0.60 31.06 -1.86
CA ALA A 209 -1.74 30.91 -0.94
C ALA A 209 -2.76 29.89 -1.46
N TRP A 210 -3.03 29.86 -2.77
CA TRP A 210 -3.89 28.85 -3.39
C TRP A 210 -3.28 27.45 -3.32
N SER A 211 -1.99 27.31 -3.64
CA SER A 211 -1.28 26.03 -3.50
C SER A 211 -1.31 25.51 -2.06
N LYS A 212 -1.08 26.38 -1.06
CA LYS A 212 -1.21 26.04 0.37
C LYS A 212 -2.64 25.65 0.78
N ALA A 213 -3.64 26.16 0.08
CA ALA A 213 -5.04 25.80 0.29
C ALA A 213 -5.45 24.51 -0.47
N GLY A 214 -4.49 23.77 -1.04
CA GLY A 214 -4.74 22.53 -1.77
C GLY A 214 -5.26 22.71 -3.19
N LEU A 215 -5.11 23.90 -3.78
CA LEU A 215 -5.55 24.18 -5.14
C LEU A 215 -4.41 23.91 -6.15
N PRO A 216 -4.58 22.96 -7.09
CA PRO A 216 -3.56 22.68 -8.10
C PRO A 216 -3.47 23.81 -9.12
N LEU A 217 -2.26 24.27 -9.41
CA LEU A 217 -2.00 25.31 -10.42
C LEU A 217 -1.56 24.70 -11.76
N GLY A 218 -1.84 25.41 -12.86
CA GLY A 218 -1.44 25.01 -14.21
C GLY A 218 -0.29 25.84 -14.80
N ASP A 219 -0.18 25.80 -16.12
CA ASP A 219 0.68 26.67 -16.92
C ASP A 219 0.02 28.04 -17.07
N ILE A 220 0.75 29.13 -16.80
CA ILE A 220 0.24 30.48 -16.96
C ILE A 220 -0.05 30.73 -18.45
N TYR A 221 -1.30 31.06 -18.74
CA TYR A 221 -1.74 31.49 -20.06
C TYR A 221 -1.74 33.02 -20.16
N GLU A 222 -2.30 33.72 -19.18
CA GLU A 222 -2.27 35.19 -19.12
C GLU A 222 -2.46 35.71 -17.70
N ILE A 223 -1.96 36.93 -17.44
CA ILE A 223 -2.15 37.67 -16.18
C ILE A 223 -2.40 39.14 -16.53
N ASN A 224 -3.60 39.64 -16.22
CA ASN A 224 -4.09 40.95 -16.64
C ASN A 224 -4.69 41.75 -15.49
N PHE A 225 -4.56 43.08 -15.53
CA PHE A 225 -5.48 43.95 -14.80
C PHE A 225 -6.85 43.84 -15.46
N GLU A 226 -7.89 43.69 -14.65
CA GLU A 226 -9.23 43.38 -15.09
C GLU A 226 -10.26 44.31 -14.45
N LEU A 227 -11.20 44.76 -15.29
CA LEU A 227 -12.50 45.25 -14.88
C LEU A 227 -13.55 44.27 -15.41
N ASP A 228 -14.38 43.78 -14.51
CA ASP A 228 -15.54 42.96 -14.83
C ASP A 228 -16.80 43.73 -14.39
N ALA A 229 -17.80 43.76 -15.26
CA ALA A 229 -19.04 44.45 -15.06
C ALA A 229 -20.22 43.57 -15.45
N TYR A 230 -21.23 43.54 -14.58
CA TYR A 230 -22.50 42.86 -14.81
C TYR A 230 -23.66 43.74 -14.34
N ASN A 231 -24.67 43.96 -15.18
CA ASN A 231 -25.83 44.79 -14.85
C ASN A 231 -25.43 46.11 -14.15
N SER A 232 -24.46 46.82 -14.74
CA SER A 232 -23.87 48.02 -14.17
C SER A 232 -23.49 49.03 -15.24
N SER A 233 -23.29 50.27 -14.82
CA SER A 233 -22.75 51.33 -15.67
C SER A 233 -21.69 52.12 -14.93
N GLY A 234 -20.77 52.72 -15.68
CA GLY A 234 -19.69 53.47 -15.08
C GLY A 234 -18.64 53.95 -16.07
N SER A 235 -17.60 54.54 -15.51
CA SER A 235 -16.37 54.87 -16.22
C SER A 235 -15.16 54.62 -15.34
N MET A 236 -14.06 54.22 -15.98
CA MET A 236 -12.78 53.99 -15.33
C MET A 236 -11.66 54.59 -16.17
N GLU A 237 -10.75 55.28 -15.49
CA GLU A 237 -9.43 55.64 -16.02
C GLU A 237 -8.39 54.86 -15.23
N LEU A 238 -7.78 53.85 -15.85
CA LEU A 238 -6.54 53.26 -15.37
C LEU A 238 -5.41 54.20 -15.80
N LYS A 239 -4.95 55.02 -14.87
CA LYS A 239 -3.93 56.06 -15.11
C LYS A 239 -2.54 55.47 -15.31
N ARG A 240 -2.28 54.34 -14.66
CA ARG A 240 -0.98 53.69 -14.68
C ARG A 240 -1.11 52.20 -14.41
N MET A 241 -0.32 51.41 -15.13
CA MET A 241 -0.12 49.99 -14.85
C MET A 241 1.33 49.61 -15.13
N ASP A 242 2.07 49.18 -14.12
CA ASP A 242 3.42 48.65 -14.30
C ASP A 242 3.49 47.21 -13.81
N THR A 243 4.17 46.36 -14.58
CA THR A 243 4.33 44.95 -14.27
C THR A 243 5.80 44.60 -14.11
N TYR A 244 6.19 44.17 -12.93
CA TYR A 244 7.47 43.54 -12.64
C TYR A 244 7.28 42.04 -12.50
N ARG A 245 8.18 41.24 -13.07
CA ARG A 245 8.09 39.78 -13.05
C ARG A 245 9.46 39.14 -12.93
N ASP A 246 9.56 38.16 -12.07
CA ASP A 246 10.68 37.24 -11.94
C ASP A 246 10.16 35.80 -12.03
N ILE A 247 10.52 35.13 -13.13
CA ILE A 247 10.09 33.76 -13.42
C ILE A 247 11.35 32.90 -13.49
N SER A 248 11.46 32.00 -12.52
CA SER A 248 12.58 31.07 -12.39
C SER A 248 12.52 29.96 -13.44
N ASN A 249 13.67 29.35 -13.72
CA ASN A 249 13.72 28.10 -14.48
C ASN A 249 13.34 26.87 -13.63
N ASN A 250 13.45 26.98 -12.31
CA ASN A 250 13.10 25.94 -11.33
C ASN A 250 11.78 26.31 -10.62
N TYR A 251 11.11 25.32 -10.01
CA TYR A 251 10.01 25.64 -9.11
C TYR A 251 10.52 26.43 -7.90
N VAL A 252 9.72 27.41 -7.47
CA VAL A 252 10.00 28.31 -6.35
C VAL A 252 9.02 28.07 -5.19
N PHE A 253 7.94 27.32 -5.46
CA PHE A 253 6.96 26.79 -4.52
C PHE A 253 6.18 25.65 -5.19
N GLY A 254 5.42 24.85 -4.43
CA GLY A 254 4.53 23.82 -4.98
C GLY A 254 5.05 22.40 -4.79
N PRO A 255 4.66 21.41 -5.62
CA PRO A 255 4.80 19.98 -5.30
C PRO A 255 6.24 19.49 -5.02
N GLU A 256 7.28 20.12 -5.56
CA GLU A 256 8.69 19.81 -5.19
C GLU A 256 9.08 20.29 -3.77
N ASP A 257 8.38 21.28 -3.19
CA ASP A 257 8.54 21.68 -1.79
C ASP A 257 7.74 20.79 -0.83
N GLN A 258 6.85 19.92 -1.35
CA GLN A 258 6.05 18.98 -0.55
C GLN A 258 6.61 17.55 -0.57
N GLU A 259 7.33 17.16 -1.63
CA GLU A 259 8.09 15.92 -1.65
C GLU A 259 9.54 16.22 -1.23
N LYS A 260 9.78 16.40 0.08
CA LYS A 260 11.16 16.31 0.58
C LYS A 260 11.57 14.85 0.50
N PRO A 261 12.51 14.49 -0.38
CA PRO A 261 12.97 13.11 -0.40
C PRO A 261 13.59 12.77 0.95
N TYR A 262 13.45 11.52 1.40
CA TYR A 262 14.23 11.04 2.53
C TYR A 262 15.71 11.33 2.27
N ALA A 263 16.40 11.91 3.26
CA ALA A 263 17.81 12.21 3.11
C ALA A 263 18.57 10.88 3.08
N GLN A 264 19.10 10.51 1.93
CA GLN A 264 19.88 9.28 1.81
C GLN A 264 20.98 9.21 2.86
N HIS A 265 21.00 8.12 3.62
CA HIS A 265 22.04 7.78 4.60
C HIS A 265 22.39 6.30 4.50
N ASP A 266 23.43 5.89 5.23
CA ASP A 266 23.79 4.48 5.34
C ASP A 266 22.73 3.73 6.16
N PRO A 267 22.37 2.48 5.79
CA PRO A 267 21.38 1.71 6.52
C PRO A 267 21.83 1.37 7.93
N LEU A 268 20.85 1.11 8.79
CA LEU A 268 21.12 0.62 10.14
C LEU A 268 21.77 -0.77 10.09
N THR A 269 22.56 -1.07 11.11
CA THR A 269 23.26 -2.35 11.21
C THR A 269 22.29 -3.47 11.57
N VAL A 270 22.38 -4.60 10.87
CA VAL A 270 21.72 -5.84 11.26
C VAL A 270 22.51 -6.46 12.40
N ASN A 271 21.85 -6.70 13.53
CA ASN A 271 22.45 -7.38 14.68
C ASN A 271 22.58 -8.89 14.44
N ASP A 272 23.35 -9.60 15.27
CA ASP A 272 23.58 -11.05 15.15
C ASP A 272 22.28 -11.89 15.23
N ASN A 273 21.22 -11.33 15.83
CA ASN A 273 19.89 -11.93 15.92
C ASN A 273 18.94 -11.47 14.79
N GLY A 274 19.45 -10.77 13.78
CA GLY A 274 18.69 -10.23 12.64
C GLY A 274 17.91 -8.95 12.90
N SER A 275 17.84 -8.46 14.14
CA SER A 275 17.14 -7.21 14.46
C SER A 275 17.82 -6.02 13.79
N ILE A 276 17.01 -5.10 13.26
CA ILE A 276 17.44 -3.86 12.62
C ILE A 276 17.00 -2.67 13.49
N ILE A 277 15.73 -2.68 13.88
CA ILE A 277 15.10 -1.70 14.77
C ILE A 277 14.46 -2.46 15.93
N THR A 278 14.68 -1.97 17.14
CA THR A 278 14.07 -2.48 18.37
C THR A 278 13.69 -1.29 19.25
N LEU A 279 12.45 -1.27 19.72
CA LEU A 279 11.94 -0.30 20.68
C LEU A 279 11.40 -1.07 21.90
N ASP A 280 12.15 -0.99 23.00
CA ASP A 280 11.77 -1.48 24.34
C ASP A 280 10.88 -0.48 25.09
N MET A 281 10.49 0.62 24.44
CA MET A 281 9.63 1.67 24.98
C MET A 281 10.14 2.34 26.27
N GLU A 282 11.45 2.28 26.53
CA GLU A 282 12.07 2.93 27.70
C GLU A 282 12.34 4.44 27.49
N SER A 283 12.15 4.94 26.26
CA SER A 283 12.27 6.36 25.93
C SER A 283 11.42 6.74 24.72
N GLU A 284 11.06 8.03 24.62
CA GLU A 284 10.26 8.53 23.49
C GLU A 284 11.02 8.37 22.17
N ASP A 285 10.35 7.79 21.17
CA ASP A 285 10.84 7.69 19.81
C ASP A 285 9.99 8.57 18.88
N LEU A 286 10.63 9.35 18.00
CA LEU A 286 9.94 10.30 17.13
C LEU A 286 9.16 9.64 15.98
N LYS A 287 9.44 8.37 15.68
CA LYS A 287 8.79 7.56 14.64
C LYS A 287 7.66 6.70 15.21
N ALA A 288 7.69 6.38 16.51
CA ALA A 288 6.65 5.61 17.19
C ALA A 288 5.54 6.50 17.75
N GLY A 289 4.28 6.09 17.63
CA GLY A 289 3.18 6.84 18.19
C GLY A 289 1.79 6.28 17.90
N ALA A 290 0.82 7.18 17.83
CA ALA A 290 -0.59 6.90 17.68
C ALA A 290 -1.10 7.28 16.29
N GLU A 291 -1.91 6.41 15.68
CA GLU A 291 -2.60 6.64 14.41
C GLU A 291 -4.12 6.70 14.61
N GLY A 292 -4.75 7.73 14.04
CA GLY A 292 -6.19 7.96 14.13
C GLY A 292 -6.56 8.91 15.27
N ASN A 293 -7.80 8.84 15.75
CA ASN A 293 -8.29 9.72 16.82
C ASN A 293 -7.96 9.14 18.20
N CYS A 294 -6.65 9.03 18.47
CA CYS A 294 -6.07 8.51 19.70
C CYS A 294 -4.79 9.28 20.05
N SER A 295 -4.22 9.00 21.22
CA SER A 295 -2.91 9.49 21.65
C SER A 295 -2.07 8.34 22.18
N ALA A 296 -0.75 8.44 22.03
CA ALA A 296 0.20 7.51 22.63
C ALA A 296 0.94 8.20 23.78
N ILE A 297 1.13 7.49 24.90
CA ILE A 297 1.95 7.96 26.01
C ILE A 297 2.85 6.82 26.52
N LEU A 298 4.05 7.16 26.97
CA LEU A 298 4.85 6.22 27.76
C LEU A 298 4.32 6.16 29.19
N THR A 299 4.25 4.95 29.75
CA THR A 299 3.67 4.68 31.07
C THR A 299 4.42 3.56 31.79
N ASP A 300 4.51 3.67 33.12
CA ASP A 300 5.04 2.65 34.03
C ASP A 300 3.92 1.83 34.71
N GLU A 301 2.67 2.00 34.26
CA GLU A 301 1.51 1.27 34.81
C GLU A 301 1.57 -0.24 34.48
N LEU A 302 2.08 -0.57 33.30
CA LEU A 302 2.22 -1.92 32.80
C LEU A 302 3.31 -1.95 31.73
N SER A 303 4.27 -2.87 31.84
CA SER A 303 5.30 -3.13 30.83
C SER A 303 5.47 -4.63 30.62
N TYR A 304 6.05 -5.02 29.48
CA TYR A 304 6.47 -6.39 29.23
C TYR A 304 7.96 -6.55 29.54
N SER A 305 8.77 -5.64 29.01
CA SER A 305 10.19 -5.54 29.31
C SER A 305 10.48 -4.18 29.94
N GLY A 306 11.61 -4.07 30.66
CA GLY A 306 11.98 -2.82 31.32
C GLY A 306 10.94 -2.29 32.33
N ASP A 307 10.91 -0.97 32.48
CA ASP A 307 10.05 -0.27 33.43
C ASP A 307 8.86 0.44 32.74
N TYR A 308 8.88 0.57 31.41
CA TYR A 308 7.90 1.35 30.66
C TYR A 308 7.31 0.59 29.47
N SER A 309 6.09 0.95 29.07
CA SER A 309 5.54 0.61 27.75
C SER A 309 4.80 1.80 27.15
N MET A 310 4.35 1.66 25.90
CA MET A 310 3.52 2.67 25.24
C MET A 310 2.04 2.31 25.35
N GLN A 311 1.26 3.18 26.01
CA GLN A 311 -0.20 3.08 26.06
C GLN A 311 -0.85 3.86 24.93
N ILE A 312 -1.69 3.19 24.14
CA ILE A 312 -2.56 3.82 23.15
C ILE A 312 -3.91 4.13 23.80
N ILE A 313 -4.16 5.43 24.03
CA ILE A 313 -5.40 5.94 24.61
C ILE A 313 -6.35 6.31 23.48
N THR A 314 -7.41 5.53 23.30
CA THR A 314 -8.34 5.70 22.19
C THR A 314 -9.43 6.73 22.47
N GLY A 315 -9.70 7.58 21.47
CA GLY A 315 -10.97 8.30 21.36
C GLY A 315 -12.00 7.48 20.59
N ASN A 316 -12.16 7.75 19.28
CA ASN A 316 -13.11 7.06 18.40
C ASN A 316 -12.47 5.99 17.50
N SER A 317 -11.16 6.04 17.33
CA SER A 317 -10.33 5.02 16.67
C SER A 317 -8.95 5.09 17.32
N GLY A 318 -8.23 3.98 17.40
CA GLY A 318 -6.83 4.07 17.79
C GLY A 318 -6.03 2.86 17.37
N ALA A 319 -4.81 3.16 16.98
CA ALA A 319 -3.82 2.21 16.52
C ALA A 319 -2.44 2.73 16.92
N PHE A 320 -1.49 1.82 17.10
CA PHE A 320 -0.10 2.17 17.18
C PHE A 320 0.45 2.34 15.76
N CYS A 321 1.37 3.27 15.57
CA CYS A 321 2.14 3.37 14.33
C CYS A 321 3.64 3.53 14.56
N TYR A 322 4.42 3.02 13.61
CA TYR A 322 5.84 3.29 13.49
C TYR A 322 6.15 3.77 12.07
N GLU A 323 6.66 5.00 11.95
CA GLU A 323 7.11 5.59 10.68
C GLU A 323 8.45 4.98 10.25
N ILE A 324 8.51 4.46 9.04
CA ILE A 324 9.70 3.85 8.45
C ILE A 324 10.43 4.89 7.62
N ASP A 325 11.72 5.08 7.90
CA ASP A 325 12.65 5.65 6.92
C ASP A 325 13.13 4.52 6.00
N PRO A 326 12.86 4.56 4.70
CA PRO A 326 13.29 3.50 3.80
C PRO A 326 14.82 3.34 3.78
N TYR A 327 15.62 4.37 4.10
CA TYR A 327 17.07 4.23 4.16
C TYR A 327 17.58 3.59 5.44
N ASP A 328 16.76 3.43 6.50
CA ASP A 328 17.15 2.65 7.69
C ASP A 328 17.30 1.17 7.36
N LEU A 329 16.54 0.67 6.38
CA LEU A 329 16.45 -0.76 6.08
C LEU A 329 17.51 -1.20 5.05
N PRO A 330 18.27 -2.29 5.31
CA PRO A 330 19.32 -2.75 4.41
C PRO A 330 18.80 -3.30 3.06
N VAL A 331 19.30 -2.76 1.95
CA VAL A 331 18.96 -3.24 0.59
C VAL A 331 19.91 -4.31 0.08
N SER A 332 19.43 -5.18 -0.81
CA SER A 332 20.29 -6.10 -1.56
C SER A 332 21.23 -5.35 -2.52
N LYS A 333 22.31 -6.03 -2.98
CA LYS A 333 23.36 -5.48 -3.87
C LYS A 333 22.85 -4.90 -5.22
N TYR A 334 21.56 -5.02 -5.50
CA TYR A 334 20.92 -4.54 -6.73
C TYR A 334 19.60 -3.78 -6.50
N TYR A 335 19.32 -3.33 -5.26
CA TYR A 335 18.02 -2.76 -4.88
C TYR A 335 16.83 -3.70 -5.15
N ALA A 336 17.07 -5.02 -5.21
CA ALA A 336 15.97 -5.98 -5.23
C ALA A 336 15.27 -5.94 -3.86
N GLN A 337 13.94 -6.04 -3.87
CA GLN A 337 13.10 -6.12 -2.66
C GLN A 337 13.66 -7.18 -1.71
N LYS A 338 13.84 -6.79 -0.45
CA LYS A 338 14.22 -7.67 0.64
C LYS A 338 13.00 -7.89 1.52
N ASP A 339 12.84 -9.10 2.03
CA ASP A 339 11.79 -9.44 2.99
C ASP A 339 12.21 -8.99 4.39
N TYR A 340 11.29 -8.33 5.09
CA TYR A 340 11.43 -7.92 6.47
C TYR A 340 10.35 -8.58 7.31
N LEU A 341 10.61 -8.68 8.61
CA LEU A 341 9.64 -9.12 9.60
C LEU A 341 9.42 -7.99 10.59
N THR A 342 8.20 -7.87 11.09
CA THR A 342 7.87 -6.97 12.20
C THR A 342 7.02 -7.68 13.23
N GLY A 343 7.07 -7.17 14.46
CA GLY A 343 6.27 -7.63 15.56
C GLY A 343 6.33 -6.70 16.75
N ALA A 344 5.53 -7.02 17.76
CA ALA A 344 5.50 -6.33 19.04
C ALA A 344 4.76 -7.17 20.08
N LYS A 345 4.97 -6.87 21.36
CA LYS A 345 4.15 -7.35 22.46
C LYS A 345 2.94 -6.43 22.61
N ILE A 346 1.75 -7.00 22.72
CA ILE A 346 0.49 -6.26 22.88
C ILE A 346 -0.24 -6.74 24.13
N PHE A 347 -0.71 -5.81 24.95
CA PHE A 347 -1.60 -6.09 26.07
C PHE A 347 -2.96 -5.43 25.86
N ASN A 348 -4.01 -6.25 25.85
CA ASN A 348 -5.40 -5.79 25.74
C ASN A 348 -6.13 -6.02 27.06
N GLU A 349 -6.68 -4.97 27.67
CA GLU A 349 -7.41 -5.07 28.95
C GLU A 349 -8.94 -4.85 28.83
N SER A 350 -9.48 -4.91 27.62
CA SER A 350 -10.90 -4.64 27.37
C SER A 350 -11.90 -5.65 27.96
N GLY A 351 -11.43 -6.79 28.49
CA GLY A 351 -12.25 -7.89 28.96
C GLY A 351 -12.75 -8.82 27.85
N THR A 352 -12.37 -8.58 26.59
CA THR A 352 -12.71 -9.39 25.42
C THR A 352 -11.48 -9.63 24.56
N ASP A 353 -11.31 -10.84 24.02
CA ASP A 353 -10.24 -11.12 23.05
C ASP A 353 -10.46 -10.32 21.77
N LEU A 354 -9.37 -9.80 21.21
CA LEU A 354 -9.40 -8.96 20.01
C LEU A 354 -8.44 -9.49 18.96
N SER A 355 -8.71 -9.17 17.70
CA SER A 355 -7.75 -9.39 16.61
C SER A 355 -7.04 -8.08 16.33
N PHE A 356 -5.72 -8.12 16.17
CA PHE A 356 -4.91 -7.00 15.78
C PHE A 356 -4.41 -7.21 14.36
N THR A 357 -4.79 -6.30 13.46
CA THR A 357 -4.32 -6.29 12.09
C THR A 357 -3.12 -5.38 11.97
N VAL A 358 -2.05 -5.89 11.35
CA VAL A 358 -0.86 -5.12 11.01
C VAL A 358 -0.97 -4.69 9.55
N GLU A 359 -0.93 -3.39 9.31
CA GLU A 359 -0.99 -2.80 7.98
C GLU A 359 0.34 -2.12 7.63
N LEU A 360 0.79 -2.27 6.38
CA LEU A 360 1.75 -1.36 5.77
C LEU A 360 0.99 -0.26 5.05
N VAL A 361 1.20 0.98 5.48
CA VAL A 361 0.64 2.17 4.83
C VAL A 361 1.73 2.86 4.04
N GLU A 362 1.58 2.84 2.72
CA GLU A 362 2.40 3.59 1.77
C GLU A 362 1.66 4.88 1.41
N TYR A 363 2.30 6.03 1.59
CA TYR A 363 1.67 7.32 1.36
C TYR A 363 2.65 8.37 0.87
N SER A 364 2.13 9.47 0.31
CA SER A 364 2.94 10.63 -0.02
C SER A 364 2.23 11.93 0.36
N ASP A 365 3.02 12.97 0.65
CA ASP A 365 2.52 14.33 0.88
C ASP A 365 2.14 15.02 -0.45
N SER A 366 2.06 14.27 -1.54
CA SER A 366 1.75 14.78 -2.88
C SER A 366 0.33 15.37 -2.91
N PRO A 367 0.06 16.41 -3.71
CA PRO A 367 -1.28 17.00 -3.85
C PRO A 367 -2.40 16.03 -4.27
N GLN A 368 -2.03 14.84 -4.77
CA GLN A 368 -2.96 13.78 -5.15
C GLN A 368 -3.35 12.87 -3.95
N ASN A 369 -2.76 13.07 -2.77
CA ASN A 369 -2.97 12.27 -1.55
C ASN A 369 -2.92 10.77 -1.85
N TYR A 370 -1.81 10.30 -2.42
CA TYR A 370 -1.62 8.86 -2.61
C TYR A 370 -1.56 8.19 -1.24
N MET A 371 -2.46 7.25 -0.99
CA MET A 371 -2.40 6.34 0.13
C MET A 371 -2.81 4.94 -0.32
N LYS A 372 -1.99 3.96 0.03
CA LYS A 372 -2.25 2.54 -0.16
C LYS A 372 -2.02 1.84 1.17
N LYS A 373 -3.07 1.18 1.65
CA LYS A 373 -3.00 0.30 2.81
C LYS A 373 -2.90 -1.15 2.33
N THR A 374 -1.93 -1.87 2.84
CA THR A 374 -1.76 -3.31 2.60
C THR A 374 -1.87 -4.03 3.94
N SER A 375 -2.90 -4.86 4.12
CA SER A 375 -2.96 -5.75 5.28
C SER A 375 -1.85 -6.79 5.15
N LEU A 376 -0.97 -6.85 6.15
CA LEU A 376 0.18 -7.75 6.18
C LEU A 376 -0.14 -9.05 6.91
N GLY A 377 -1.02 -8.99 7.90
CA GLY A 377 -1.40 -10.12 8.73
C GLY A 377 -2.27 -9.72 9.91
N THR A 378 -2.83 -10.70 10.61
CA THR A 378 -3.65 -10.48 11.80
C THR A 378 -3.27 -11.47 12.90
N ARG A 379 -3.31 -11.05 14.17
CA ARG A 379 -3.09 -11.91 15.34
C ARG A 379 -4.16 -11.71 16.39
N LYS A 380 -4.60 -12.79 17.03
CA LYS A 380 -5.54 -12.76 18.15
C LYS A 380 -4.77 -12.45 19.44
N CYS A 381 -5.16 -11.37 20.10
CA CYS A 381 -4.63 -10.92 21.39
C CYS A 381 -5.69 -11.13 22.48
N TYR A 382 -5.34 -11.91 23.49
CA TYR A 382 -6.25 -12.31 24.55
C TYR A 382 -6.34 -11.24 25.63
N SER A 383 -7.51 -11.07 26.22
CA SER A 383 -7.65 -10.04 27.24
C SER A 383 -6.94 -10.40 28.56
N GLY A 384 -6.18 -9.45 29.10
CA GLY A 384 -5.54 -9.54 30.42
C GLY A 384 -4.23 -10.34 30.44
N GLN A 385 -3.58 -10.53 29.28
CA GLN A 385 -2.23 -11.08 29.17
C GLN A 385 -1.48 -10.43 28.00
N TRP A 386 -0.14 -10.43 28.08
CA TRP A 386 0.71 -10.02 26.95
C TRP A 386 0.63 -11.08 25.84
N THR A 387 0.36 -10.64 24.62
CA THR A 387 0.38 -11.47 23.42
C THR A 387 1.51 -11.04 22.51
N ASP A 388 2.21 -12.01 21.93
CA ASP A 388 3.25 -11.77 20.96
C ASP A 388 2.69 -11.72 19.54
N ILE A 389 2.78 -10.56 18.89
CA ILE A 389 2.56 -10.45 17.44
C ILE A 389 3.91 -10.67 16.79
N THR A 390 4.19 -11.89 16.33
CA THR A 390 5.49 -12.24 15.75
C THR A 390 5.49 -12.36 14.24
N ASP A 391 6.66 -12.03 13.67
CA ASP A 391 7.11 -12.43 12.35
C ASP A 391 6.12 -12.09 11.22
N ILE A 392 5.50 -10.91 11.28
CA ILE A 392 4.62 -10.43 10.21
C ILE A 392 5.49 -9.98 9.02
N PRO A 393 5.42 -10.66 7.86
CA PRO A 393 6.29 -10.35 6.73
C PRO A 393 5.81 -9.11 5.98
N PHE A 394 6.75 -8.29 5.54
CA PHE A 394 6.47 -7.16 4.66
C PHE A 394 7.65 -6.82 3.75
N THR A 395 7.34 -6.15 2.65
CA THR A 395 8.31 -5.59 1.71
C THR A 395 7.96 -4.13 1.45
N ILE A 396 8.99 -3.32 1.21
CA ILE A 396 8.82 -1.93 0.78
C ILE A 396 9.48 -1.72 -0.57
N ASN A 397 8.98 -0.75 -1.33
CA ASN A 397 9.68 -0.26 -2.51
C ASN A 397 10.65 0.83 -2.05
N PHE A 398 11.91 0.69 -2.42
CA PHE A 398 12.91 1.70 -2.12
C PHE A 398 12.80 2.82 -3.15
N ASP A 399 12.05 3.86 -2.81
CA ASP A 399 12.18 5.16 -3.45
C ASP A 399 12.20 6.28 -2.41
N GLN A 400 12.71 7.43 -2.84
CA GLN A 400 12.92 8.55 -1.93
C GLN A 400 11.64 9.38 -1.71
N TYR A 401 10.53 9.07 -2.37
CA TYR A 401 9.34 9.94 -2.43
C TYR A 401 8.14 9.40 -1.64
N HIS A 402 8.05 8.08 -1.49
CA HIS A 402 7.01 7.46 -0.68
C HIS A 402 7.45 7.31 0.77
N LYS A 403 6.50 7.58 1.66
CA LYS A 403 6.59 7.33 3.09
C LYS A 403 5.91 6.01 3.40
N TYR A 404 6.43 5.34 4.43
CA TYR A 404 5.95 4.04 4.86
C TYR A 404 5.72 4.09 6.36
N LYS A 405 4.65 3.46 6.84
CA LYS A 405 4.46 3.19 8.27
C LYS A 405 3.81 1.83 8.50
N LEU A 406 4.20 1.19 9.59
CA LEU A 406 3.52 0.01 10.11
C LEU A 406 2.46 0.46 11.10
N VAL A 407 1.25 -0.08 10.98
CA VAL A 407 0.10 0.30 11.81
C VAL A 407 -0.54 -0.94 12.42
N PHE A 408 -0.65 -0.96 13.75
CA PHE A 408 -1.23 -2.06 14.52
C PHE A 408 -2.61 -1.64 15.02
N THR A 409 -3.66 -2.23 14.44
CA THR A 409 -5.05 -1.80 14.67
C THR A 409 -5.86 -2.93 15.32
N PRO A 410 -6.46 -2.71 16.50
CA PRO A 410 -7.40 -3.65 17.10
C PRO A 410 -8.71 -3.73 16.30
N SER A 411 -9.36 -4.90 16.34
CA SER A 411 -10.65 -5.15 15.68
C SER A 411 -11.83 -4.37 16.30
N SER A 412 -11.62 -3.77 17.48
CA SER A 412 -12.58 -2.88 18.13
C SER A 412 -11.86 -1.67 18.73
N THR A 413 -12.57 -0.55 18.89
CA THR A 413 -12.00 0.69 19.45
C THR A 413 -11.80 0.56 20.96
N VAL A 414 -10.63 0.09 21.38
CA VAL A 414 -10.21 0.01 22.78
C VAL A 414 -8.78 0.49 22.94
N GLY A 415 -8.44 0.99 24.13
CA GLY A 415 -7.06 1.23 24.52
C GLY A 415 -6.30 -0.08 24.73
N PHE A 416 -5.00 -0.04 24.48
CA PHE A 416 -4.09 -1.17 24.65
C PHE A 416 -2.67 -0.68 24.92
N TYR A 417 -1.80 -1.57 25.39
CA TYR A 417 -0.38 -1.31 25.58
C TYR A 417 0.43 -2.05 24.52
N ILE A 418 1.51 -1.43 24.06
CA ILE A 418 2.47 -2.03 23.14
C ILE A 418 3.88 -1.88 23.70
N ASP A 419 4.67 -2.93 23.54
CA ASP A 419 6.04 -3.00 24.02
C ASP A 419 6.90 -3.88 23.08
N ASP A 420 8.23 -3.82 23.22
CA ASP A 420 9.20 -4.62 22.45
C ASP A 420 8.92 -4.65 20.93
N PHE A 421 8.60 -3.50 20.33
CA PHE A 421 8.39 -3.40 18.89
C PHE A 421 9.69 -3.65 18.14
N TYR A 422 9.63 -4.38 17.03
CA TYR A 422 10.82 -4.63 16.22
C TYR A 422 10.57 -4.64 14.71
N ILE A 423 11.64 -4.37 13.97
CA ILE A 423 11.82 -4.73 12.56
C ILE A 423 13.11 -5.53 12.44
N SER A 424 13.03 -6.70 11.82
CA SER A 424 14.18 -7.59 11.60
C SER A 424 14.31 -8.02 10.14
N SER A 425 15.45 -8.59 9.81
CA SER A 425 15.70 -9.22 8.52
C SER A 425 14.83 -10.47 8.36
N GLY A 426 14.06 -10.59 7.28
CA GLY A 426 13.31 -11.80 6.94
C GLY A 426 14.16 -12.92 6.32
N GLU A 427 15.48 -12.86 6.51
CA GLU A 427 16.38 -13.88 6.00
C GLU A 427 16.31 -15.12 6.91
N PRO A 428 16.28 -16.35 6.36
CA PRO A 428 16.11 -17.57 7.14
C PRO A 428 17.14 -17.77 8.27
N GLU A 429 18.34 -17.21 8.12
CA GLU A 429 19.42 -17.34 9.11
C GLU A 429 19.16 -16.59 10.43
N TYR A 430 18.17 -15.68 10.46
CA TYR A 430 17.84 -14.88 11.65
C TYR A 430 16.40 -15.06 12.14
N ALA A 431 15.63 -16.00 11.57
CA ALA A 431 14.28 -16.30 12.02
C ALA A 431 14.31 -17.03 13.37
N SER A 432 14.41 -16.29 14.49
CA SER A 432 14.07 -16.80 15.82
C SER A 432 13.75 -15.65 16.78
N ALA A 433 12.51 -15.62 17.29
CA ALA A 433 12.02 -14.60 18.20
C ALA A 433 12.77 -14.55 19.54
N ALA A 434 12.84 -13.33 20.09
CA ALA A 434 13.49 -12.97 21.34
C ALA A 434 12.93 -13.74 22.55
N LYS A 435 13.84 -14.12 23.47
CA LYS A 435 13.55 -14.95 24.65
C LYS A 435 13.04 -14.11 25.81
N GLY A 436 11.74 -14.22 26.10
CA GLY A 436 11.20 -13.89 27.43
C GLY A 436 11.72 -14.85 28.52
N VAL A 437 11.44 -14.55 29.79
CA VAL A 437 11.80 -15.43 30.92
C VAL A 437 10.97 -16.72 30.84
N ARG A 438 11.62 -17.86 30.64
CA ARG A 438 10.93 -19.15 30.45
C ARG A 438 10.13 -19.54 31.69
N GLY A 439 8.83 -19.73 31.50
CA GLY A 439 7.88 -20.10 32.56
C GLY A 439 7.19 -18.92 33.22
N ASP A 440 7.59 -17.68 32.90
CA ASP A 440 6.87 -16.46 33.27
C ASP A 440 5.79 -16.23 32.20
N LEU A 441 4.59 -16.68 32.51
CA LEU A 441 3.46 -16.71 31.59
C LEU A 441 2.54 -15.52 31.79
N ASN A 442 2.62 -14.85 32.95
CA ASN A 442 1.87 -13.61 33.21
C ASN A 442 2.67 -12.36 32.82
N GLY A 443 3.96 -12.49 32.52
CA GLY A 443 4.83 -11.39 32.09
C GLY A 443 5.25 -10.47 33.22
N ASP A 444 5.29 -10.96 34.46
CA ASP A 444 5.68 -10.15 35.64
C ASP A 444 7.20 -10.18 35.92
N GLY A 445 7.97 -10.86 35.07
CA GLY A 445 9.41 -11.06 35.18
C GLY A 445 9.81 -12.16 36.17
N VAL A 446 8.87 -12.82 36.84
CA VAL A 446 9.12 -13.75 37.94
C VAL A 446 8.31 -15.04 37.81
N VAL A 447 8.99 -16.13 37.49
CA VAL A 447 8.36 -17.47 37.46
C VAL A 447 7.93 -17.92 38.86
N ASN A 448 6.61 -17.94 39.12
CA ASN A 448 6.02 -18.26 40.42
C ASN A 448 4.63 -18.92 40.31
N SER A 449 3.90 -19.01 41.43
CA SER A 449 2.59 -19.66 41.47
C SER A 449 1.49 -18.96 40.67
N LEU A 450 1.69 -17.71 40.28
CA LEU A 450 0.76 -16.92 39.47
C LEU A 450 0.78 -17.34 37.99
N ASP A 451 1.85 -17.97 37.52
CA ASP A 451 1.96 -18.51 36.16
C ASP A 451 1.16 -19.81 35.97
N ILE A 452 0.94 -20.57 37.04
CA ILE A 452 0.24 -21.86 36.99
C ILE A 452 -1.20 -21.70 36.47
N PRO A 453 -2.02 -20.74 36.96
CA PRO A 453 -3.33 -20.45 36.38
C PRO A 453 -3.27 -20.09 34.89
N VAL A 454 -2.26 -19.34 34.44
CA VAL A 454 -2.12 -18.96 33.02
C VAL A 454 -1.80 -20.19 32.17
N CYS A 455 -0.84 -21.03 32.61
CA CYS A 455 -0.53 -22.31 31.96
C CYS A 455 -1.77 -23.21 31.84
N ARG A 456 -2.56 -23.33 32.92
CA ARG A 456 -3.81 -24.11 32.91
C ARG A 456 -4.82 -23.57 31.92
N ARG A 457 -5.00 -22.24 31.88
CA ARG A 457 -5.90 -21.59 30.92
C ARG A 457 -5.44 -21.87 29.50
N ALA A 458 -4.15 -21.75 29.23
CA ALA A 458 -3.62 -22.02 27.90
C ALA A 458 -3.81 -23.48 27.47
N ILE A 459 -3.64 -24.44 28.39
CA ILE A 459 -3.94 -25.85 28.13
C ILE A 459 -5.43 -26.08 27.89
N LEU A 460 -6.31 -25.44 28.67
CA LEU A 460 -7.76 -25.54 28.45
C LEU A 460 -8.15 -25.00 27.08
N ASN A 461 -7.59 -23.85 26.67
CA ASN A 461 -7.78 -23.30 25.33
C ASN A 461 -7.25 -24.25 24.24
N ALA A 462 -6.11 -24.90 24.48
CA ALA A 462 -5.55 -25.90 23.57
C ALA A 462 -6.40 -27.19 23.51
N MET A 463 -7.15 -27.51 24.57
CA MET A 463 -8.00 -28.71 24.66
C MET A 463 -9.42 -28.51 24.11
N ASP A 464 -10.03 -27.33 24.31
CA ASP A 464 -11.41 -27.08 23.89
C ASP A 464 -11.53 -26.94 22.36
N ASP A 465 -10.45 -26.55 21.68
CA ASP A 465 -10.43 -26.36 20.22
C ASP A 465 -9.34 -27.18 19.49
N ASN A 466 -8.52 -28.00 20.18
CA ASN A 466 -7.39 -28.76 19.58
C ASN A 466 -6.35 -27.89 18.83
N VAL A 467 -6.31 -26.59 19.14
CA VAL A 467 -5.49 -25.55 18.50
C VAL A 467 -4.02 -25.65 18.92
N ILE A 468 -3.11 -25.40 17.99
CA ILE A 468 -1.70 -25.08 18.25
C ILE A 468 -1.66 -23.77 19.04
N SER A 469 -1.50 -23.94 20.35
CA SER A 469 -1.15 -22.89 21.29
C SER A 469 0.29 -23.08 21.73
N VAL A 470 1.06 -22.00 21.65
CA VAL A 470 2.40 -21.89 22.27
C VAL A 470 2.35 -21.08 23.56
N GLU A 471 1.17 -20.54 23.91
CA GLU A 471 0.99 -19.82 25.16
C GLU A 471 1.13 -20.80 26.32
N GLY A 472 2.06 -20.56 27.24
CA GLY A 472 2.29 -21.54 28.30
C GLY A 472 3.08 -22.78 27.87
N ASP A 473 3.72 -22.76 26.70
CA ASP A 473 4.82 -23.68 26.39
C ASP A 473 6.00 -23.34 27.32
N VAL A 474 6.27 -24.27 28.24
CA VAL A 474 7.29 -24.13 29.26
C VAL A 474 8.55 -24.88 28.85
N ASN A 475 8.38 -25.97 28.10
CA ASN A 475 9.45 -26.89 27.76
C ASN A 475 10.16 -26.53 26.43
N GLY A 476 9.56 -25.65 25.63
CA GLY A 476 10.10 -25.18 24.36
C GLY A 476 9.90 -26.18 23.22
N ASP A 477 8.88 -27.03 23.28
CA ASP A 477 8.49 -27.94 22.18
C ASP A 477 7.42 -27.32 21.25
N LEU A 478 7.07 -26.06 21.51
CA LEU A 478 6.04 -25.27 20.85
C LEU A 478 4.65 -25.89 20.96
N ARG A 479 4.38 -26.68 22.01
CA ARG A 479 3.06 -27.26 22.29
C ARG A 479 2.65 -27.04 23.73
N SER A 480 1.62 -26.26 23.97
CA SER A 480 1.05 -26.10 25.31
C SER A 480 0.22 -27.32 25.73
N ASN A 481 0.77 -28.15 26.61
CA ASN A 481 0.12 -29.37 27.06
C ASN A 481 0.39 -29.67 28.55
N VAL A 482 -0.11 -30.80 29.04
CA VAL A 482 0.00 -31.17 30.45
C VAL A 482 1.48 -31.30 30.91
N SER A 483 2.40 -31.61 30.00
CA SER A 483 3.83 -31.69 30.30
C SER A 483 4.38 -30.33 30.77
N ASP A 484 3.94 -29.23 30.16
CA ASP A 484 4.33 -27.87 30.53
C ASP A 484 3.86 -27.51 31.94
N LEU A 485 2.59 -27.80 32.23
CA LEU A 485 2.03 -27.58 33.55
C LEU A 485 2.77 -28.37 34.63
N VAL A 486 3.16 -29.61 34.34
CA VAL A 486 3.93 -30.44 35.26
C VAL A 486 5.31 -29.83 35.50
N LEU A 487 6.01 -29.40 34.45
CA LEU A 487 7.33 -28.79 34.56
C LEU A 487 7.29 -27.47 35.33
N LEU A 488 6.36 -26.58 34.99
CA LEU A 488 6.16 -25.32 35.69
C LEU A 488 5.83 -25.56 37.17
N THR A 489 4.90 -26.47 37.46
CA THR A 489 4.55 -26.82 38.85
C THR A 489 5.76 -27.37 39.60
N ARG A 490 6.56 -28.23 38.97
CA ARG A 490 7.77 -28.79 39.58
C ARG A 490 8.83 -27.74 39.88
N PHE A 491 8.98 -26.75 39.00
CA PHE A 491 9.89 -25.62 39.18
C PHE A 491 9.42 -24.71 40.33
N VAL A 492 8.15 -24.29 40.31
CA VAL A 492 7.56 -23.47 41.39
C VAL A 492 7.68 -24.16 42.76
N LEU A 493 7.48 -25.48 42.80
CA LEU A 493 7.65 -26.28 44.03
C LEU A 493 9.11 -26.60 44.39
N HIS A 494 10.09 -26.10 43.64
CA HIS A 494 11.53 -26.34 43.85
C HIS A 494 11.89 -27.83 43.88
N THR A 495 11.17 -28.65 43.10
CA THR A 495 11.52 -30.07 42.88
C THR A 495 12.47 -30.26 41.71
N ILE A 496 12.64 -29.22 40.90
CA ILE A 496 13.68 -29.04 39.88
C ILE A 496 14.20 -27.60 40.02
N ASP A 497 15.49 -27.41 39.80
CA ASP A 497 16.14 -26.09 39.90
C ASP A 497 16.05 -25.29 38.59
N GLU A 498 15.76 -25.97 37.48
CA GLU A 498 15.63 -25.39 36.15
C GLU A 498 14.58 -26.14 35.33
N ILE A 499 13.96 -25.43 34.38
CA ILE A 499 12.99 -26.00 33.44
C ILE A 499 13.78 -26.55 32.22
N PRO A 500 13.72 -27.86 31.93
CA PRO A 500 14.45 -28.47 30.83
C PRO A 500 13.92 -27.98 29.46
N VAL A 501 14.83 -27.92 28.48
CA VAL A 501 14.53 -27.52 27.10
C VAL A 501 14.43 -28.75 26.20
N SER A 502 13.43 -28.79 25.32
CA SER A 502 13.40 -29.73 24.20
C SER A 502 14.71 -29.62 23.39
N GLN A 503 15.38 -30.74 23.16
CA GLN A 503 16.55 -30.79 22.27
C GLN A 503 16.17 -30.87 20.79
N ASN A 504 14.88 -31.11 20.49
CA ASN A 504 14.37 -31.12 19.14
C ASN A 504 14.02 -29.68 18.77
N GLU A 505 14.98 -28.98 18.15
CA GLU A 505 14.79 -27.62 17.64
C GLU A 505 13.48 -27.57 16.82
N ALA A 506 12.62 -26.63 17.17
CA ALA A 506 11.31 -26.48 16.57
C ALA A 506 11.09 -25.01 16.19
N GLU A 507 10.45 -24.79 15.05
CA GLU A 507 10.06 -23.46 14.57
C GLU A 507 8.54 -23.38 14.51
N LEU A 508 7.97 -22.32 15.09
CA LEU A 508 6.55 -21.98 14.91
C LEU A 508 6.44 -21.10 13.67
N ILE A 509 5.56 -21.51 12.77
CA ILE A 509 5.25 -20.79 11.55
C ILE A 509 3.76 -20.44 11.61
N ILE A 510 3.43 -19.17 11.41
CA ILE A 510 2.05 -18.68 11.37
C ILE A 510 1.83 -17.99 10.02
N GLY A 511 0.81 -18.43 9.28
CA GLY A 511 0.51 -17.94 7.94
C GLY A 511 1.35 -18.58 6.83
N ASP A 512 1.31 -17.97 5.65
CA ASP A 512 2.08 -18.37 4.49
C ASP A 512 3.59 -18.26 4.77
N ALA A 513 4.34 -19.31 4.45
CA ALA A 513 5.77 -19.34 4.64
C ALA A 513 6.46 -20.32 3.68
N GLU A 514 7.71 -20.01 3.34
CA GLU A 514 8.64 -20.94 2.72
C GLU A 514 9.93 -20.95 3.55
N ARG A 515 10.45 -22.14 3.82
CA ARG A 515 11.69 -22.39 4.55
C ARG A 515 12.54 -23.38 3.78
N LYS A 516 13.85 -23.14 3.82
CA LYS A 516 14.85 -24.04 3.25
C LYS A 516 15.81 -24.44 4.36
N ALA A 517 16.09 -25.72 4.45
CA ALA A 517 17.11 -26.24 5.35
C ALA A 517 18.48 -25.64 4.97
N SER A 518 19.38 -25.56 5.94
CA SER A 518 20.70 -24.94 5.78
C SER A 518 21.63 -25.69 4.81
N ASP A 519 21.36 -26.98 4.56
CA ASP A 519 22.01 -27.78 3.52
C ASP A 519 21.49 -27.48 2.10
N GLY A 520 20.35 -26.78 1.99
CA GLY A 520 19.67 -26.45 0.74
C GLY A 520 18.98 -27.63 0.06
N GLU A 521 18.95 -28.81 0.68
CA GLU A 521 18.39 -30.03 0.09
C GLU A 521 16.91 -30.17 0.42
N ARG A 522 16.49 -29.84 1.66
CA ARG A 522 15.08 -29.90 2.07
C ARG A 522 14.42 -28.53 2.09
N SER A 523 13.21 -28.45 1.54
CA SER A 523 12.34 -27.28 1.64
C SER A 523 11.03 -27.64 2.31
N PHE A 524 10.43 -26.64 2.95
CA PHE A 524 9.15 -26.70 3.62
C PHE A 524 8.33 -25.47 3.22
N ARG A 525 7.05 -25.64 2.97
CA ARG A 525 6.18 -24.50 2.68
C ARG A 525 4.75 -24.71 3.18
N ILE A 526 4.16 -23.61 3.62
CA ILE A 526 2.74 -23.45 3.92
C ILE A 526 2.19 -22.38 2.99
N ASN A 527 1.02 -22.61 2.42
CA ASN A 527 0.36 -21.65 1.54
C ASN A 527 -1.16 -21.76 1.68
N GLY A 528 -1.79 -20.70 2.19
CA GLY A 528 -3.23 -20.49 2.19
C GLY A 528 -3.71 -19.40 1.24
N GLY A 529 -2.85 -18.91 0.34
CA GLY A 529 -3.23 -17.92 -0.65
C GLY A 529 -3.15 -16.48 -0.14
N LYS A 530 -2.05 -16.14 0.55
CA LYS A 530 -1.74 -14.85 1.20
C LYS A 530 -2.49 -14.63 2.52
N ILE A 531 -2.63 -15.70 3.29
CA ILE A 531 -3.19 -15.65 4.64
C ILE A 531 -2.01 -15.59 5.62
N ASN A 532 -1.90 -14.47 6.34
CA ASN A 532 -0.85 -14.25 7.34
C ASN A 532 -1.48 -14.04 8.72
N ASP A 533 -2.38 -14.93 9.11
CA ASP A 533 -3.08 -14.87 10.39
C ASP A 533 -3.10 -16.23 11.11
N ASP A 534 -3.67 -16.25 12.32
CA ASP A 534 -3.69 -17.43 13.19
C ASP A 534 -4.53 -18.60 12.65
N SER A 535 -5.21 -18.43 11.51
CA SER A 535 -5.93 -19.53 10.88
C SER A 535 -4.98 -20.59 10.32
N LEU A 536 -3.70 -20.29 10.12
CA LEU A 536 -2.70 -21.23 9.61
C LEU A 536 -1.50 -21.29 10.55
N LYS A 537 -1.21 -22.46 11.09
CA LYS A 537 -0.07 -22.67 11.97
C LYS A 537 0.64 -23.97 11.63
N ALA A 538 1.96 -23.99 11.71
CA ALA A 538 2.70 -25.23 11.80
C ALA A 538 3.87 -25.12 12.76
N ILE A 539 4.23 -26.26 13.34
CA ILE A 539 5.45 -26.47 14.09
C ILE A 539 6.29 -27.46 13.29
N VAL A 540 7.42 -27.00 12.80
CA VAL A 540 8.38 -27.84 12.07
C VAL A 540 9.53 -28.18 13.00
N ARG A 541 9.84 -29.46 13.14
CA ARG A 541 10.90 -29.94 14.04
C ARG A 541 12.10 -30.45 13.26
N LYS A 542 13.28 -30.40 13.88
CA LYS A 542 14.56 -30.82 13.30
C LYS A 542 14.58 -32.27 12.84
N ASP A 543 13.83 -33.15 13.52
CA ASP A 543 13.68 -34.55 13.12
C ASP A 543 12.78 -34.75 11.89
N GLY A 544 12.19 -33.68 11.34
CA GLY A 544 11.31 -33.71 10.19
C GLY A 544 9.84 -33.96 10.52
N SER A 545 9.48 -34.13 11.79
CA SER A 545 8.08 -34.20 12.21
C SER A 545 7.43 -32.83 12.16
N ILE A 546 6.14 -32.80 11.83
CA ILE A 546 5.39 -31.57 11.58
C ILE A 546 4.05 -31.67 12.29
N SER A 547 3.68 -30.62 13.03
CA SER A 547 2.30 -30.41 13.45
C SER A 547 1.75 -29.23 12.70
N ALA A 548 0.57 -29.33 12.12
CA ALA A 548 -0.02 -28.20 11.43
C ALA A 548 -1.52 -28.13 11.67
N GLU A 549 -2.06 -26.92 11.60
CA GLU A 549 -3.45 -26.59 11.85
C GLU A 549 -3.89 -25.54 10.83
N TRP A 550 -5.10 -25.71 10.31
CA TRP A 550 -5.77 -24.76 9.45
C TRP A 550 -7.24 -24.59 9.86
N ASN A 551 -7.75 -23.36 9.88
CA ASN A 551 -9.11 -23.06 10.32
C ASN A 551 -9.87 -22.21 9.30
N ASP A 552 -11.05 -22.69 8.88
CA ASP A 552 -11.95 -22.02 7.93
C ASP A 552 -11.25 -21.53 6.65
N THR A 553 -10.27 -22.30 6.17
CA THR A 553 -9.46 -21.89 5.02
C THR A 553 -10.03 -22.41 3.71
N LYS A 554 -10.06 -21.54 2.69
CA LYS A 554 -10.49 -21.92 1.35
C LYS A 554 -9.49 -22.87 0.68
N LEU A 555 -8.21 -22.61 0.88
CA LEU A 555 -7.08 -23.39 0.40
C LEU A 555 -6.08 -23.45 1.54
N TYR A 556 -5.55 -24.63 1.78
CA TYR A 556 -4.40 -24.85 2.62
C TYR A 556 -3.50 -25.88 1.95
N ILE A 557 -2.23 -25.53 1.77
CA ILE A 557 -1.21 -26.42 1.22
C ILE A 557 -0.07 -26.47 2.22
N LEU A 558 0.25 -27.67 2.68
CA LEU A 558 1.44 -27.98 3.47
C LEU A 558 2.32 -28.90 2.66
N ASN A 559 3.54 -28.50 2.33
CA ASN A 559 4.45 -29.41 1.65
C ASN A 559 5.87 -29.41 2.21
N SER A 560 6.52 -30.55 2.05
CA SER A 560 7.94 -30.75 2.33
C SER A 560 8.53 -31.61 1.24
N TYR A 561 9.61 -31.16 0.62
CA TYR A 561 10.28 -31.89 -0.45
C TYR A 561 11.80 -31.77 -0.34
N GLU A 562 12.49 -32.77 -0.88
CA GLU A 562 13.94 -32.92 -0.85
C GLU A 562 14.48 -33.03 -2.28
N PHE A 563 15.40 -32.13 -2.65
CA PHE A 563 16.12 -32.16 -3.93
C PHE A 563 17.42 -32.95 -3.79
N TYR A 564 17.62 -33.93 -4.68
CA TYR A 564 18.84 -34.73 -4.69
C TYR A 564 19.86 -34.12 -5.66
N ASN A 565 20.83 -33.38 -5.12
CA ASN A 565 21.89 -32.71 -5.87
C ASN A 565 23.25 -33.44 -5.72
N GLY A 566 24.22 -33.15 -6.60
CA GLY A 566 25.59 -33.66 -6.48
C GLY A 566 25.70 -35.20 -6.58
N GLU A 567 26.45 -35.84 -5.67
CA GLU A 567 26.56 -37.32 -5.61
C GLU A 567 25.21 -38.01 -5.32
N ALA A 568 24.22 -37.28 -4.77
CA ALA A 568 22.87 -37.77 -4.58
C ALA A 568 22.04 -37.79 -5.89
N ALA A 569 22.41 -36.97 -6.88
CA ALA A 569 21.69 -36.87 -8.15
C ALA A 569 21.83 -38.10 -9.06
N ASP A 570 22.83 -38.97 -8.81
CA ASP A 570 23.06 -40.21 -9.59
C ASP A 570 22.49 -41.47 -8.89
N ARG A 571 21.71 -41.30 -7.81
CA ARG A 571 21.18 -42.41 -6.99
C ARG A 571 20.06 -43.16 -7.67
N ASP A 572 20.11 -44.48 -7.54
CA ASP A 572 19.13 -45.39 -8.13
C ASP A 572 17.77 -45.17 -7.49
N CYS A 573 16.71 -45.11 -8.30
CA CYS A 573 15.35 -44.91 -7.80
C CYS A 573 14.90 -46.00 -6.79
N ARG A 574 15.52 -47.19 -6.81
CA ARG A 574 15.26 -48.28 -5.84
C ARG A 574 15.70 -47.96 -4.42
N ASP A 575 16.61 -47.00 -4.26
CA ASP A 575 17.14 -46.64 -2.95
C ASP A 575 16.19 -45.68 -2.21
N CYS A 576 15.24 -45.05 -2.90
CA CYS A 576 14.28 -44.14 -2.25
C CYS A 576 13.16 -44.91 -1.54
N ASN A 577 13.10 -44.77 -0.21
CA ASN A 577 12.01 -45.25 0.63
C ASN A 577 11.41 -44.09 1.42
N ILE A 578 10.09 -43.90 1.25
CA ILE A 578 9.31 -42.92 1.97
C ILE A 578 8.65 -43.62 3.15
N ARG A 579 9.09 -43.29 4.37
CA ARG A 579 8.41 -43.72 5.60
C ARG A 579 7.65 -42.56 6.20
N TYR A 580 6.40 -42.83 6.57
CA TYR A 580 5.50 -41.82 7.07
C TYR A 580 4.53 -42.38 8.09
N SER A 581 4.14 -41.53 9.04
CA SER A 581 3.05 -41.74 9.98
C SER A 581 2.39 -40.39 10.24
N ALA A 582 1.08 -40.29 10.00
CA ALA A 582 0.32 -39.07 10.13
C ALA A 582 -1.02 -39.32 10.82
N ASP A 583 -1.36 -38.46 11.77
CA ASP A 583 -2.69 -38.33 12.34
C ASP A 583 -3.35 -37.07 11.76
N LEU A 584 -4.45 -37.26 11.03
CA LEU A 584 -5.19 -36.18 10.39
C LEU A 584 -6.55 -36.02 11.08
N MET A 585 -6.97 -34.78 11.29
CA MET A 585 -8.33 -34.43 11.70
C MET A 585 -8.83 -33.32 10.80
N TYR A 586 -10.02 -33.45 10.22
CA TYR A 586 -10.52 -32.47 9.25
C TYR A 586 -12.04 -32.52 9.10
N ASP A 587 -12.65 -31.44 8.61
CA ASP A 587 -14.10 -31.33 8.42
C ASP A 587 -14.55 -31.02 6.99
N GLY A 588 -13.60 -30.87 6.05
CA GLY A 588 -13.83 -30.62 4.63
C GLY A 588 -13.03 -31.54 3.71
N ASP A 589 -12.67 -31.02 2.54
CA ASP A 589 -11.91 -31.77 1.54
C ASP A 589 -10.42 -31.77 1.89
N ILE A 590 -9.78 -32.93 1.76
CA ILE A 590 -8.36 -33.12 2.01
C ILE A 590 -7.75 -34.20 1.12
N ASP A 591 -6.55 -33.92 0.63
CA ASP A 591 -5.67 -34.87 -0.04
C ASP A 591 -4.34 -34.92 0.71
N MET A 592 -3.83 -36.13 0.91
CA MET A 592 -2.47 -36.36 1.40
C MET A 592 -1.75 -37.24 0.40
N HIS A 593 -0.71 -36.70 -0.21
CA HIS A 593 -0.02 -37.40 -1.29
C HIS A 593 1.50 -37.23 -1.23
N PHE A 594 2.19 -38.21 -1.82
CA PHE A 594 3.62 -38.15 -2.09
C PHE A 594 3.83 -37.91 -3.56
N TYR A 595 4.80 -37.08 -3.89
CA TYR A 595 5.05 -36.71 -5.27
C TYR A 595 6.54 -36.54 -5.52
N GLY A 596 6.94 -36.60 -6.78
CA GLY A 596 8.34 -36.46 -7.13
C GLY A 596 8.60 -36.66 -8.59
N ASN A 597 9.88 -36.62 -8.94
CA ASN A 597 10.33 -36.68 -10.30
C ASN A 597 11.37 -37.77 -10.49
N ILE A 598 11.20 -38.53 -11.56
CA ILE A 598 12.08 -39.61 -11.97
C ILE A 598 12.63 -39.30 -13.34
N VAL A 599 13.94 -39.46 -13.48
CA VAL A 599 14.68 -39.16 -14.69
C VAL A 599 15.46 -40.40 -15.11
N SER A 600 15.54 -40.68 -16.40
CA SER A 600 16.45 -41.72 -16.89
C SER A 600 17.91 -41.28 -16.69
N LYS A 601 18.83 -42.23 -16.44
CA LYS A 601 20.27 -41.93 -16.26
C LYS A 601 20.90 -41.25 -17.48
N ASP A 602 20.37 -41.50 -18.67
CA ASP A 602 20.79 -40.82 -19.90
C ASP A 602 20.13 -39.44 -20.11
N LYS A 603 19.25 -39.02 -19.18
CA LYS A 603 18.51 -37.75 -19.15
C LYS A 603 17.62 -37.52 -20.38
N THR A 604 17.17 -38.59 -21.03
CA THR A 604 16.30 -38.52 -22.20
C THR A 604 14.81 -38.67 -21.86
N GLN A 605 14.49 -39.19 -20.67
CA GLN A 605 13.13 -39.38 -20.20
C GLN A 605 12.97 -38.80 -18.81
N GLU A 606 11.82 -38.19 -18.58
CA GLU A 606 11.44 -37.56 -17.32
C GLU A 606 9.94 -37.79 -17.10
N THR A 607 9.58 -38.21 -15.90
CA THR A 607 8.20 -38.52 -15.51
C THR A 607 8.00 -38.14 -14.05
N ASN A 608 6.88 -37.45 -13.76
CA ASN A 608 6.46 -37.21 -12.39
C ASN A 608 5.60 -38.37 -11.86
N PHE A 609 5.66 -38.63 -10.56
CA PHE A 609 4.74 -39.54 -9.89
C PHE A 609 3.97 -38.80 -8.81
N VAL A 610 2.72 -39.22 -8.58
CA VAL A 610 1.88 -38.74 -7.48
C VAL A 610 1.17 -39.95 -6.86
N ILE A 611 1.29 -40.14 -5.56
CA ILE A 611 0.75 -41.27 -4.79
C ILE A 611 -0.12 -40.72 -3.68
N TYR A 612 -1.43 -40.75 -3.87
CA TYR A 612 -2.44 -40.34 -2.89
C TYR A 612 -2.66 -41.46 -1.87
N GLU A 613 -2.29 -41.20 -0.62
CA GLU A 613 -2.55 -42.08 0.52
C GLU A 613 -3.88 -41.76 1.21
N CYS A 614 -4.32 -40.51 1.12
CA CYS A 614 -5.66 -40.04 1.47
C CYS A 614 -6.16 -39.12 0.37
N TRP A 615 -7.44 -39.23 0.03
CA TRP A 615 -8.10 -38.35 -0.92
C TRP A 615 -9.61 -38.32 -0.65
N THR A 616 -10.26 -37.21 -1.01
CA THR A 616 -11.70 -36.99 -0.79
C THR A 616 -12.41 -36.62 -2.09
N GLU A 617 -13.72 -36.92 -2.22
CA GLU A 617 -14.48 -36.76 -3.48
C GLU A 617 -14.88 -35.29 -3.80
N GLY A 618 -14.15 -34.30 -3.28
CA GLY A 618 -14.61 -32.93 -3.13
C GLY A 618 -14.31 -31.97 -4.30
N ASP A 619 -13.11 -32.02 -4.86
CA ASP A 619 -12.65 -31.05 -5.87
C ASP A 619 -13.08 -31.43 -7.30
N GLU A 620 -12.97 -30.51 -8.26
CA GLU A 620 -13.18 -30.80 -9.69
C GLU A 620 -12.25 -31.90 -10.20
N THR A 621 -11.03 -31.97 -9.65
CA THR A 621 -10.02 -32.99 -9.96
C THR A 621 -10.50 -34.37 -9.49
N ASP A 622 -11.04 -34.50 -8.27
CA ASP A 622 -11.55 -35.76 -7.73
C ASP A 622 -12.86 -36.20 -8.39
N LYS A 623 -13.71 -35.26 -8.80
CA LYS A 623 -14.89 -35.57 -9.63
C LYS A 623 -14.49 -36.20 -10.97
N SER A 624 -13.35 -35.83 -11.52
CA SER A 624 -12.84 -36.43 -12.76
C SER A 624 -12.32 -37.86 -12.55
N ILE A 625 -11.68 -38.12 -11.41
CA ILE A 625 -11.20 -39.45 -11.01
C ILE A 625 -12.37 -40.36 -10.65
N GLN A 626 -13.36 -39.86 -9.89
CA GLN A 626 -14.57 -40.61 -9.55
C GLN A 626 -15.34 -41.00 -10.80
N LYS A 627 -15.44 -40.10 -11.78
CA LYS A 627 -15.98 -40.44 -13.10
C LYS A 627 -15.16 -41.54 -13.79
N ALA A 628 -13.83 -41.47 -13.73
CA ALA A 628 -12.97 -42.49 -14.32
C ALA A 628 -13.09 -43.86 -13.61
N LEU A 629 -13.33 -43.85 -12.30
CA LEU A 629 -13.66 -45.03 -11.50
C LEU A 629 -15.02 -45.62 -11.93
N ASP A 630 -16.06 -44.78 -12.01
CA ASP A 630 -17.41 -45.17 -12.42
C ASP A 630 -17.44 -45.73 -13.84
N ASP A 631 -16.67 -45.12 -14.75
CA ASP A 631 -16.51 -45.56 -16.14
C ASP A 631 -15.61 -46.81 -16.26
N GLY A 632 -14.95 -47.23 -15.17
CA GLY A 632 -14.10 -48.43 -15.11
C GLY A 632 -12.83 -48.33 -15.96
N VAL A 633 -12.31 -47.12 -16.17
CA VAL A 633 -11.17 -46.88 -17.08
C VAL A 633 -9.81 -46.88 -16.37
N LEU A 634 -9.79 -46.81 -15.04
CA LEU A 634 -8.56 -46.85 -14.25
C LEU A 634 -8.00 -48.28 -14.12
N GLY A 635 -6.68 -48.38 -14.12
CA GLY A 635 -5.95 -49.60 -13.79
C GLY A 635 -5.86 -49.87 -12.29
N THR A 636 -5.17 -50.95 -11.93
CA THR A 636 -4.91 -51.31 -10.52
C THR A 636 -3.50 -51.82 -10.35
N VAL A 637 -2.85 -51.42 -9.27
CA VAL A 637 -1.56 -51.95 -8.81
C VAL A 637 -1.63 -52.29 -7.32
N SER A 638 -0.87 -53.31 -6.91
CA SER A 638 -0.76 -53.76 -5.52
C SER A 638 0.65 -53.51 -5.03
N VAL A 639 0.81 -52.70 -3.97
CA VAL A 639 2.11 -52.36 -3.39
C VAL A 639 2.03 -52.55 -1.88
N ASN A 640 2.95 -53.35 -1.33
CA ASN A 640 3.03 -53.67 0.10
C ASN A 640 1.69 -54.12 0.73
N GLY A 641 0.88 -54.86 -0.05
CA GLY A 641 -0.42 -55.38 0.38
C GLY A 641 -1.57 -54.36 0.37
N LYS A 642 -1.31 -53.13 -0.08
CA LYS A 642 -2.32 -52.10 -0.35
C LYS A 642 -2.63 -52.04 -1.85
N GLU A 643 -3.87 -51.74 -2.19
CA GLU A 643 -4.33 -51.62 -3.58
C GLU A 643 -4.46 -50.14 -3.97
N TYR A 644 -4.07 -49.81 -5.20
CA TYR A 644 -4.17 -48.46 -5.75
C TYR A 644 -4.85 -48.48 -7.11
N TYR A 645 -5.66 -47.48 -7.40
CA TYR A 645 -6.08 -47.12 -8.74
C TYR A 645 -4.97 -46.34 -9.45
N THR A 646 -4.91 -46.45 -10.77
CA THR A 646 -3.93 -45.70 -11.58
C THR A 646 -4.56 -45.29 -12.91
N ASP A 647 -4.18 -44.13 -13.42
CA ASP A 647 -4.72 -43.51 -14.63
C ASP A 647 -4.29 -44.20 -15.94
N HIS A 648 -3.47 -45.24 -15.83
CA HIS A 648 -2.96 -45.98 -16.97
C HIS A 648 -3.25 -47.49 -16.85
N ASN A 649 -3.10 -48.23 -17.96
CA ASN A 649 -3.26 -49.69 -18.04
C ASN A 649 -2.12 -50.33 -18.87
N GLY A 650 -0.96 -50.61 -18.25
CA GLY A 650 0.25 -51.17 -18.88
C GLY A 650 1.33 -50.15 -19.29
N PRO A 651 2.52 -50.62 -19.68
CA PRO A 651 3.70 -49.77 -19.91
C PRO A 651 3.47 -48.70 -20.98
N MET A 652 4.00 -47.51 -20.73
CA MET A 652 3.85 -46.33 -21.58
C MET A 652 5.20 -45.79 -22.07
N ASP A 653 5.19 -45.17 -23.26
CA ASP A 653 6.32 -44.41 -23.77
C ASP A 653 6.30 -42.98 -23.16
N ALA A 654 7.09 -42.76 -22.12
CA ALA A 654 7.38 -41.45 -21.51
C ALA A 654 6.14 -40.62 -21.08
N PRO A 655 5.38 -41.05 -20.06
CA PRO A 655 4.28 -40.25 -19.52
C PRO A 655 4.80 -38.98 -18.83
N SER A 656 4.04 -37.88 -18.92
CA SER A 656 4.37 -36.62 -18.24
C SER A 656 4.20 -36.72 -16.72
N ALA A 657 3.19 -37.46 -16.26
CA ALA A 657 2.94 -37.77 -14.87
C ALA A 657 2.16 -39.08 -14.76
N VAL A 658 2.31 -39.81 -13.65
CA VAL A 658 1.52 -41.01 -13.34
C VAL A 658 0.93 -40.86 -11.94
N PHE A 659 -0.36 -41.18 -11.82
CA PHE A 659 -1.11 -40.98 -10.59
C PHE A 659 -1.55 -42.31 -9.98
N PHE A 660 -1.43 -42.42 -8.66
CA PHE A 660 -1.83 -43.59 -7.88
C PHE A 660 -2.75 -43.17 -6.75
N TYR A 661 -3.94 -43.76 -6.67
CA TYR A 661 -4.95 -43.44 -5.65
C TYR A 661 -5.22 -44.66 -4.79
N ARG A 662 -4.88 -44.60 -3.51
CA ARG A 662 -5.08 -45.72 -2.58
C ARG A 662 -6.58 -46.03 -2.47
N LYS A 663 -6.96 -47.29 -2.70
CA LYS A 663 -8.39 -47.69 -2.80
C LYS A 663 -9.15 -47.54 -1.48
N ASP A 664 -8.50 -47.86 -0.37
CA ASP A 664 -9.03 -47.67 0.98
C ASP A 664 -8.65 -46.30 1.57
N GLY A 665 -7.97 -45.45 0.79
CA GLY A 665 -7.66 -44.06 1.14
C GLY A 665 -8.78 -43.08 0.81
N ALA A 666 -9.80 -43.51 0.06
CA ALA A 666 -11.01 -42.75 -0.19
C ALA A 666 -11.81 -42.63 1.11
N SER A 667 -11.74 -41.48 1.76
CA SER A 667 -12.40 -41.24 3.05
C SER A 667 -13.69 -40.44 2.87
N SER A 668 -14.78 -40.91 3.48
CA SER A 668 -16.01 -40.12 3.62
C SER A 668 -15.87 -39.18 4.82
N VAL A 669 -15.36 -37.96 4.64
CA VAL A 669 -15.15 -36.92 5.69
C VAL A 669 -15.03 -37.52 7.10
N ASP A 670 -14.03 -38.38 7.31
CA ASP A 670 -13.82 -39.01 8.61
C ASP A 670 -13.01 -38.05 9.48
N LYS A 671 -13.56 -37.70 10.65
CA LYS A 671 -13.03 -36.58 11.45
C LYS A 671 -11.65 -36.86 12.01
N ASN A 672 -11.22 -38.12 12.08
CA ASN A 672 -9.92 -38.56 12.57
C ASN A 672 -9.40 -39.73 11.71
N LEU A 673 -8.27 -39.57 11.05
CA LEU A 673 -7.66 -40.58 10.20
C LEU A 673 -6.20 -40.78 10.58
N HIS A 674 -5.81 -42.02 10.87
CA HIS A 674 -4.42 -42.40 11.05
C HIS A 674 -3.92 -43.10 9.79
N ILE A 675 -2.78 -42.65 9.26
CA ILE A 675 -2.16 -43.21 8.06
C ILE A 675 -0.68 -43.46 8.34
N GLU A 676 -0.24 -44.68 8.06
CA GLU A 676 1.18 -45.02 8.10
C GLU A 676 1.56 -45.91 6.91
N GLY A 677 2.85 -45.86 6.58
CA GLY A 677 3.38 -46.72 5.55
C GLY A 677 4.88 -46.55 5.33
N ASN A 678 5.37 -47.49 4.53
CA ASN A 678 6.72 -47.49 3.97
C ASN A 678 6.56 -47.84 2.49
N ILE A 679 6.77 -46.86 1.62
CA ILE A 679 6.56 -46.99 0.19
C ILE A 679 7.84 -46.68 -0.57
N SER A 680 8.14 -47.46 -1.61
CA SER A 680 9.15 -47.10 -2.59
C SER A 680 8.46 -46.71 -3.90
N PRO A 681 8.71 -45.50 -4.45
CA PRO A 681 8.08 -45.08 -5.71
C PRO A 681 8.27 -46.09 -6.86
N ILE A 682 9.37 -46.87 -6.83
CA ILE A 682 9.64 -47.87 -7.86
C ILE A 682 8.66 -49.04 -7.85
N ASP A 683 8.08 -49.39 -6.70
CA ASP A 683 7.12 -50.49 -6.59
C ASP A 683 5.81 -50.16 -7.32
N PHE A 684 5.47 -48.86 -7.38
CA PHE A 684 4.33 -48.36 -8.14
C PHE A 684 4.61 -48.31 -9.63
N LEU A 685 5.83 -47.89 -9.98
CA LEU A 685 6.24 -47.61 -11.35
C LEU A 685 6.74 -48.84 -12.11
N GLY A 686 7.11 -49.92 -11.42
CA GLY A 686 7.70 -51.12 -12.01
C GLY A 686 6.84 -51.79 -13.10
N SER A 687 5.52 -51.63 -13.08
CA SER A 687 4.62 -52.11 -14.16
C SER A 687 4.50 -51.15 -15.36
N TRP A 688 4.98 -49.91 -15.22
CA TRP A 688 4.82 -48.82 -16.18
C TRP A 688 6.11 -48.50 -16.92
N LEU A 689 7.25 -48.66 -16.24
CA LEU A 689 8.55 -48.42 -16.81
C LEU A 689 8.84 -49.47 -17.90
N LYS A 690 9.07 -48.99 -19.11
CA LYS A 690 9.48 -49.81 -20.25
C LYS A 690 10.89 -50.42 -20.06
N TYR A 691 11.70 -49.78 -19.21
CA TYR A 691 13.08 -50.13 -18.91
C TYR A 691 13.22 -50.61 -17.45
N THR A 692 14.36 -51.22 -17.12
CA THR A 692 14.63 -51.70 -15.76
C THR A 692 14.81 -50.54 -14.80
N SER A 693 14.35 -50.70 -13.55
CA SER A 693 14.46 -49.71 -12.48
C SER A 693 15.88 -49.14 -12.30
N ASP A 694 16.90 -49.96 -12.56
CA ASP A 694 18.33 -49.60 -12.52
C ASP A 694 18.74 -48.49 -13.52
N GLU A 695 17.89 -48.15 -14.50
CA GLU A 695 18.14 -47.09 -15.49
C GLU A 695 17.55 -45.72 -15.09
N TYR A 696 16.87 -45.64 -13.95
CA TYR A 696 16.23 -44.41 -13.47
C TYR A 696 16.78 -43.93 -12.13
N ILE A 697 16.75 -42.61 -11.96
CA ILE A 697 17.13 -41.87 -10.76
C ILE A 697 15.93 -41.05 -10.28
N ILE A 698 15.84 -40.77 -8.98
CA ILE A 698 14.90 -39.79 -8.44
C ILE A 698 15.63 -38.46 -8.30
N SER A 699 15.12 -37.40 -8.93
CA SER A 699 15.74 -36.06 -8.86
C SER A 699 15.25 -35.27 -7.65
N TRP A 700 13.99 -35.49 -7.23
CA TRP A 700 13.43 -34.99 -5.98
C TRP A 700 12.18 -35.79 -5.60
N ALA A 701 11.87 -35.79 -4.30
CA ALA A 701 10.65 -36.38 -3.76
C ALA A 701 10.09 -35.49 -2.65
N GLY A 702 8.79 -35.55 -2.44
CA GLY A 702 8.09 -34.70 -1.50
C GLY A 702 6.78 -35.30 -1.02
N PHE A 703 6.21 -34.57 -0.09
CA PHE A 703 4.95 -34.80 0.58
C PHE A 703 4.13 -33.52 0.53
N GLU A 704 2.83 -33.66 0.33
CA GLU A 704 1.90 -32.55 0.32
C GLU A 704 0.58 -32.94 0.98
N ILE A 705 0.04 -32.03 1.80
CA ILE A 705 -1.36 -32.02 2.22
C ILE A 705 -2.01 -30.83 1.54
N ASP A 706 -3.05 -31.09 0.77
CA ASP A 706 -3.94 -30.08 0.24
C ASP A 706 -5.28 -30.17 0.96
N ALA A 707 -5.79 -29.07 1.49
CA ALA A 707 -7.12 -29.01 2.06
C ALA A 707 -7.90 -27.84 1.46
N PHE A 708 -9.17 -28.08 1.13
CA PHE A 708 -10.03 -27.10 0.48
C PHE A 708 -11.33 -26.92 1.25
N ASN A 709 -11.69 -25.66 1.50
CA ASN A 709 -12.89 -25.29 2.29
C ASN A 709 -13.02 -26.14 3.57
N SER A 710 -11.91 -26.24 4.30
CA SER A 710 -11.73 -27.20 5.38
C SER A 710 -11.11 -26.50 6.59
N SER A 711 -11.45 -27.00 7.77
CA SER A 711 -10.69 -26.83 8.99
C SER A 711 -10.11 -28.18 9.39
N GLY A 712 -8.91 -28.17 9.94
CA GLY A 712 -8.27 -29.41 10.33
C GLY A 712 -6.88 -29.25 10.94
N ARG A 713 -6.31 -30.41 11.23
CA ARG A 713 -5.01 -30.59 11.84
C ARG A 713 -4.32 -31.81 11.24
N ALA A 714 -3.01 -31.71 11.12
CA ALA A 714 -2.14 -32.81 10.72
C ALA A 714 -0.97 -32.93 11.70
N ASP A 715 -0.81 -34.08 12.33
CA ASP A 715 0.38 -34.45 13.09
C ASP A 715 1.15 -35.52 12.31
N ILE A 716 2.17 -35.09 11.58
CA ILE A 716 3.09 -35.93 10.83
C ILE A 716 4.21 -36.33 11.79
N ASN A 717 4.02 -37.48 12.43
CA ASN A 717 4.91 -38.01 13.47
C ASN A 717 6.21 -38.59 12.90
N GLU A 718 6.16 -39.12 11.68
CA GLU A 718 7.32 -39.59 10.92
C GLU A 718 7.18 -39.11 9.48
N LEU A 719 8.24 -38.53 8.92
CA LEU A 719 8.35 -38.23 7.50
C LEU A 719 9.82 -38.27 7.10
N THR A 720 10.21 -39.36 6.45
CA THR A 720 11.57 -39.54 5.96
C THR A 720 11.57 -39.92 4.49
N PHE A 721 12.37 -39.20 3.71
CA PHE A 721 12.74 -39.56 2.35
C PHE A 721 14.08 -40.30 2.43
N SER A 722 14.06 -41.49 3.05
CA SER A 722 15.29 -42.22 3.30
C SER A 722 15.85 -42.85 2.03
N ASN A 723 17.15 -42.67 1.80
CA ASN A 723 17.96 -43.70 1.15
C ASN A 723 18.51 -44.64 2.26
N PRO A 724 18.61 -45.97 2.04
CA PRO A 724 19.14 -46.91 3.05
C PRO A 724 20.56 -46.52 3.57
N PRO A 725 21.01 -47.09 4.70
CA PRO A 725 21.29 -46.34 5.93
C PRO A 725 22.77 -45.96 6.19
N ASP A 726 23.40 -45.19 5.30
CA ASP A 726 24.78 -44.68 5.56
C ASP A 726 24.90 -43.14 5.67
N TYR A 727 23.80 -42.40 5.59
CA TYR A 727 23.78 -40.96 5.92
C TYR A 727 23.34 -40.74 7.38
N GLN A 728 24.10 -41.31 8.32
CA GLN A 728 24.32 -40.61 9.59
C GLN A 728 25.60 -39.81 9.43
N LYS A 729 25.49 -38.48 9.27
CA LYS A 729 26.56 -37.56 9.69
C LYS A 729 26.12 -36.10 9.73
N ASN A 730 26.03 -35.67 10.99
CA ASN A 730 26.27 -34.33 11.55
C ASN A 730 25.18 -33.29 11.43
#